data_AF-A0A7V5RZK9-F1
#
_entry.id   AF-A0A7V5RZK9-F1
#
_cell.length_a   1.000
_cell.length_b   1.000
_cell.length_c   1.000
_cell.angle_alpha   90.00
_cell.angle_beta   90.00
_cell.angle_gamma   90.00
#
_symmetry.space_group_name_H-M   'P 1'
#
loop_
_entity.id
_entity.type
_entity.pdbx_description
1 polymer ?
#
loop_
_entity_poly.entity_id
_entity_poly.type
_entity_poly.pdbx_seq_one_letter_code
_entity_poly.pdbx_strand_id
1 'polypeptide(L)'
;MVNIPVNRSWVSESIRRRNRPCIISRGRFQSQPNPLNLSTLARIAIAYLGLNYGTFAFVSRCGTINEIIKKGLWNTSAEVPMLRISSLIVALSTVVLGSAQQSAQLDFFATVGELEMDYDRDGIQDSFGVSAEPPVFREQVNFRINSSDKVSGAGSQEISFSRESNMESWLTLYRGINFDAALAPVAGEIVLVRLSYYAEDFNNARYWISIYSGDSVFSIVPMTNTATGGWQTRSLAVPIQVRANGERRFFVEIGIRANPGPAQGLLRVDNIQVLSMRTVMRSNALPNGLRIAIVNPQHDPYRDLNDIPVGIVIDSRSRSGLAGHASVLGKHYVSTIIAPYVMFSGTIVAPYARHNRDLYNYDDVNQNHPDWFLIVNGQRVLRDNAYYIMDVGRPEVRERAWQSLRDFLSRAGRPRYVFFDDVDMRIGANAANYGNINLWAQAVVDALNYIGSRMRSELGATIIPNSAWSPAFWLRGMNGGPDAPGVATLPNMGGFLIEHAFTHARVSQNRTTVQNYGTTRDLNNWQVWTLRDQIRLATEYPDKIIILHPTYVPGLADTQQRVRFAVAGCLIVQHENTYVEIEPRGGSGLQYPEGYYPPEMFVPLGRWTEDFRILNGDLISGGLFVRNYENGIVVWNPCHDRDFTFTLPRDLYDWDRNLIRAGTVVQIPRQTGHVFYSAPEITVELSPQNAQVLPGQTVQFTVTYRNRGTAPGTNVRVAVPLPQGMTLVGSNPTARLENGQVVWVVPNVPVGGQGTLQFTVRVE
;
A
#
# COMPACT_ATOMS: atom_id res chain seq x y z
N MET A 1 19.92 5.41 39.18
CA MET A 1 20.67 6.12 40.24
C MET A 1 22.15 6.05 39.90
N VAL A 2 22.87 7.18 40.08
CA VAL A 2 24.31 7.47 39.83
C VAL A 2 24.65 7.72 38.34
N ASN A 3 24.60 8.95 37.81
CA ASN A 3 25.50 10.15 37.87
C ASN A 3 26.87 10.04 37.15
N ILE A 4 26.94 10.53 35.88
CA ILE A 4 27.64 11.75 35.33
C ILE A 4 29.07 12.08 35.86
N PRO A 5 30.02 12.82 35.18
CA PRO A 5 30.16 13.41 33.81
C PRO A 5 31.56 13.15 33.15
N VAL A 6 31.84 13.65 31.92
CA VAL A 6 32.98 14.58 31.64
C VAL A 6 32.66 15.52 30.47
N ASN A 7 33.18 16.75 30.61
CA ASN A 7 32.98 18.00 29.89
C ASN A 7 34.08 18.25 28.81
N ARG A 8 33.72 19.01 27.75
CA ARG A 8 34.47 20.09 27.07
C ARG A 8 36.02 20.01 26.90
N SER A 9 36.54 20.22 25.68
CA SER A 9 36.98 21.52 25.11
C SER A 9 38.18 21.49 24.11
N TRP A 10 37.99 22.19 22.97
CA TRP A 10 38.86 23.19 22.30
C TRP A 10 40.28 22.88 21.71
N VAL A 11 40.35 23.01 20.37
CA VAL A 11 41.14 23.98 19.54
C VAL A 11 42.54 23.72 18.95
N SER A 12 42.64 24.23 17.69
CA SER A 12 43.79 24.71 16.87
C SER A 12 44.49 23.70 15.95
N GLU A 13 45.07 24.03 14.78
CA GLU A 13 44.99 25.10 13.75
C GLU A 13 46.12 24.80 12.73
N SER A 14 46.02 25.35 11.50
CA SER A 14 47.04 25.46 10.43
C SER A 14 47.30 24.20 9.58
N ILE A 15 47.37 24.24 8.24
CA ILE A 15 48.23 25.05 7.36
C ILE A 15 47.56 25.33 5.98
N ARG A 16 47.74 26.55 5.44
CA ARG A 16 47.44 26.98 4.05
C ARG A 16 48.70 27.02 3.18
N ARG A 17 48.51 26.93 1.84
CA ARG A 17 49.18 27.61 0.66
C ARG A 17 49.53 26.59 -0.45
N ARG A 18 49.42 26.80 -1.78
CA ARG A 18 49.40 27.94 -2.76
C ARG A 18 48.80 27.42 -4.11
N ASN A 19 47.95 28.16 -4.87
CA ASN A 19 48.19 28.98 -6.09
C ASN A 19 48.95 28.27 -7.26
N ARG A 20 48.66 28.32 -8.60
CA ARG A 20 47.85 29.13 -9.57
C ARG A 20 48.09 28.54 -11.04
N PRO A 21 47.79 29.15 -12.24
CA PRO A 21 46.59 28.95 -13.12
C PRO A 21 46.83 28.87 -14.68
N CYS A 22 45.78 29.09 -15.53
CA CYS A 22 45.74 29.62 -16.95
C CYS A 22 45.92 28.63 -18.15
N ILE A 23 45.37 28.73 -19.39
CA ILE A 23 44.68 29.74 -20.26
C ILE A 23 43.89 29.04 -21.42
N ILE A 24 42.94 29.78 -22.04
CA ILE A 24 42.02 29.48 -23.17
C ILE A 24 42.65 29.71 -24.57
N SER A 25 42.18 29.04 -25.64
CA SER A 25 42.11 29.67 -26.98
C SER A 25 40.90 29.21 -27.82
N ARG A 26 40.41 30.12 -28.69
CA ARG A 26 39.21 30.08 -29.55
C ARG A 26 39.58 29.86 -31.03
N GLY A 27 38.65 29.31 -31.82
CA GLY A 27 38.57 29.44 -33.29
C GLY A 27 37.11 29.34 -33.80
N ARG A 28 36.71 30.17 -34.79
CA ARG A 28 35.33 30.37 -35.31
C ARG A 28 35.13 29.83 -36.75
N PHE A 29 33.98 29.18 -36.97
CA PHE A 29 32.98 29.17 -38.07
C PHE A 29 33.30 29.03 -39.57
N GLN A 30 32.60 28.08 -40.25
CA GLN A 30 31.66 28.32 -41.38
C GLN A 30 30.75 27.09 -41.67
N SER A 31 29.71 27.28 -42.50
CA SER A 31 28.34 26.69 -42.50
C SER A 31 27.98 25.65 -43.58
N GLN A 32 27.04 24.71 -43.29
CA GLN A 32 25.80 24.31 -44.04
C GLN A 32 25.32 22.85 -43.72
N PRO A 33 24.02 22.49 -43.91
CA PRO A 33 23.35 21.38 -43.22
C PRO A 33 23.28 20.08 -44.03
N ASN A 34 23.34 18.91 -43.37
CA ASN A 34 23.09 17.60 -43.98
C ASN A 34 22.13 16.76 -43.10
N PRO A 35 21.26 15.92 -43.72
CA PRO A 35 20.12 15.30 -43.04
C PRO A 35 20.55 14.16 -42.09
N LEU A 36 19.91 14.10 -40.94
CA LEU A 36 20.13 13.09 -39.90
C LEU A 36 19.79 11.68 -40.43
N ASN A 37 20.82 10.81 -40.45
CA ASN A 37 20.72 9.41 -40.83
C ASN A 37 20.02 8.59 -39.71
N LEU A 38 19.01 7.79 -40.06
CA LEU A 38 18.19 6.95 -39.16
C LEU A 38 19.01 6.03 -38.24
N SER A 39 20.25 5.71 -38.62
CA SER A 39 21.19 4.94 -37.80
C SER A 39 21.67 5.67 -36.54
N THR A 40 21.62 7.00 -36.53
CA THR A 40 22.02 7.83 -35.37
C THR A 40 20.87 7.98 -34.37
N LEU A 41 19.63 8.08 -34.86
CA LEU A 41 18.42 8.03 -34.01
C LEU A 41 18.26 6.66 -33.32
N ALA A 42 18.59 5.56 -34.02
CA ALA A 42 18.59 4.23 -33.43
C ALA A 42 19.67 4.07 -32.32
N ARG A 43 20.85 4.67 -32.49
CA ARG A 43 21.91 4.64 -31.46
C ARG A 43 21.60 5.52 -30.25
N ILE A 44 20.91 6.65 -30.44
CA ILE A 44 20.43 7.50 -29.33
C ILE A 44 19.27 6.83 -28.58
N ALA A 45 18.36 6.14 -29.28
CA ALA A 45 17.27 5.38 -28.66
C ALA A 45 17.79 4.18 -27.83
N ILE A 46 18.85 3.49 -28.30
CA ILE A 46 19.48 2.39 -27.56
C ILE A 46 20.25 2.91 -26.33
N ALA A 47 20.86 4.10 -26.40
CA ALA A 47 21.50 4.72 -25.24
C ALA A 47 20.50 5.24 -24.19
N TYR A 48 19.33 5.72 -24.61
CA TYR A 48 18.25 6.15 -23.70
C TYR A 48 17.56 4.96 -23.00
N LEU A 49 17.49 3.79 -23.64
CA LEU A 49 16.97 2.56 -23.02
C LEU A 49 18.00 1.88 -22.10
N GLY A 50 19.31 2.06 -22.36
CA GLY A 50 20.39 1.48 -21.54
C GLY A 50 20.65 2.19 -20.20
N LEU A 51 20.13 3.39 -19.96
CA LEU A 51 20.29 4.13 -18.70
C LEU A 51 19.22 3.80 -17.65
N ASN A 52 18.10 3.19 -18.05
CA ASN A 52 16.99 2.84 -17.14
C ASN A 52 16.92 1.36 -16.75
N TYR A 53 17.68 0.48 -17.42
CA TYR A 53 17.67 -0.95 -17.12
C TYR A 53 19.09 -1.51 -17.24
N GLY A 54 19.77 -1.65 -16.09
CA GLY A 54 21.09 -2.28 -16.01
C GLY A 54 21.04 -3.69 -16.58
N THR A 55 21.74 -3.94 -17.69
CA THR A 55 21.72 -5.24 -18.34
C THR A 55 22.95 -6.06 -17.95
N PHE A 56 22.69 -7.24 -17.39
CA PHE A 56 23.60 -8.37 -17.34
C PHE A 56 23.97 -8.79 -18.77
N ALA A 57 25.27 -8.89 -19.05
CA ALA A 57 25.77 -9.51 -20.27
C ALA A 57 25.79 -11.04 -20.10
N PHE A 58 24.91 -11.76 -20.79
CA PHE A 58 25.09 -13.19 -21.05
C PHE A 58 25.61 -13.39 -22.47
N VAL A 59 26.88 -13.80 -22.55
CA VAL A 59 27.48 -14.39 -23.74
C VAL A 59 27.07 -15.86 -23.76
N SER A 60 26.32 -16.30 -24.76
CA SER A 60 26.29 -17.72 -25.12
C SER A 60 26.33 -17.89 -26.64
N ARG A 61 27.18 -18.84 -27.06
CA ARG A 61 27.57 -19.14 -28.43
C ARG A 61 26.39 -19.70 -29.23
N CYS A 62 26.09 -19.11 -30.38
CA CYS A 62 25.55 -19.85 -31.52
C CYS A 62 25.94 -19.17 -32.84
N GLY A 63 26.19 -19.99 -33.86
CA GLY A 63 26.99 -19.69 -35.04
C GLY A 63 26.45 -18.65 -36.02
N THR A 64 27.35 -18.25 -36.89
CA THR A 64 27.31 -17.22 -37.93
C THR A 64 26.09 -17.26 -38.87
N ILE A 65 25.38 -16.13 -38.94
CA ILE A 65 24.32 -15.77 -39.91
C ILE A 65 24.76 -15.83 -41.39
N ASN A 66 26.04 -16.03 -41.68
CA ASN A 66 26.59 -16.01 -43.04
C ASN A 66 26.34 -17.27 -43.89
N GLU A 67 25.84 -18.38 -43.33
CA GLU A 67 25.55 -19.60 -44.13
C GLU A 67 24.14 -19.66 -44.71
N ILE A 68 23.18 -18.89 -44.19
CA ILE A 68 21.78 -18.93 -44.66
C ILE A 68 21.59 -18.16 -45.98
N ILE A 69 22.54 -17.28 -46.34
CA ILE A 69 22.44 -16.43 -47.53
C ILE A 69 22.87 -17.15 -48.83
N LYS A 70 23.48 -18.36 -48.77
CA LYS A 70 24.09 -19.01 -49.95
C LYS A 70 23.32 -20.16 -50.62
N LYS A 71 22.09 -20.50 -50.21
CA LYS A 71 21.28 -21.50 -50.95
C LYS A 71 19.88 -20.95 -51.23
N GLY A 72 19.75 -20.32 -52.38
CA GLY A 72 18.46 -19.87 -52.90
C GLY A 72 17.58 -21.02 -53.35
N LEU A 73 16.28 -20.90 -53.08
CA LEU A 73 15.21 -21.43 -53.92
C LEU A 73 14.06 -20.42 -53.88
N TRP A 74 13.87 -19.75 -55.02
CA TRP A 74 12.75 -18.88 -55.31
C TRP A 74 11.56 -19.74 -55.79
N ASN A 75 10.45 -19.71 -55.06
CA ASN A 75 9.08 -19.60 -55.59
C ASN A 75 8.08 -19.86 -54.47
N THR A 76 7.35 -18.82 -54.06
CA THR A 76 5.89 -18.72 -54.21
C THR A 76 5.41 -17.49 -53.45
N SER A 77 4.45 -16.82 -54.07
CA SER A 77 3.69 -15.68 -53.56
C SER A 77 3.05 -15.95 -52.19
N ALA A 78 3.51 -15.27 -51.16
CA ALA A 78 2.71 -14.88 -49.99
C ALA A 78 3.53 -13.89 -49.15
N GLU A 79 2.92 -12.75 -48.83
CA GLU A 79 3.38 -11.88 -47.75
C GLU A 79 3.44 -12.68 -46.43
N VAL A 80 4.25 -12.18 -45.48
CA VAL A 80 4.44 -12.62 -44.07
C VAL A 80 5.67 -13.54 -43.87
N PRO A 81 6.76 -13.01 -43.27
CA PRO A 81 6.91 -13.15 -41.81
C PRO A 81 7.69 -12.00 -41.13
N MET A 82 7.04 -10.85 -40.89
CA MET A 82 7.46 -9.92 -39.82
C MET A 82 6.70 -10.16 -38.51
N LEU A 83 5.58 -10.90 -38.55
CA LEU A 83 4.77 -11.16 -37.35
C LEU A 83 5.40 -12.19 -36.38
N ARG A 84 6.18 -13.18 -36.85
CA ARG A 84 6.71 -14.22 -35.96
C ARG A 84 7.89 -13.79 -35.08
N ILE A 85 8.67 -12.79 -35.49
CA ILE A 85 9.76 -12.23 -34.66
C ILE A 85 9.17 -11.32 -33.57
N SER A 86 8.13 -10.55 -33.90
CA SER A 86 7.38 -9.74 -32.93
C SER A 86 6.68 -10.62 -31.88
N SER A 87 6.09 -11.75 -32.30
CA SER A 87 5.49 -12.71 -31.36
C SER A 87 6.52 -13.38 -30.45
N LEU A 88 7.75 -13.63 -30.92
CA LEU A 88 8.80 -14.24 -30.10
C LEU A 88 9.41 -13.23 -29.09
N ILE A 89 9.54 -11.96 -29.49
CA ILE A 89 10.00 -10.87 -28.60
C ILE A 89 8.92 -10.54 -27.56
N VAL A 90 7.63 -10.53 -27.95
CA VAL A 90 6.51 -10.38 -27.00
C VAL A 90 6.40 -11.59 -26.07
N ALA A 91 6.63 -12.82 -26.56
CA ALA A 91 6.66 -14.03 -25.72
C ALA A 91 7.85 -14.04 -24.74
N LEU A 92 9.04 -13.61 -25.17
CA LEU A 92 10.22 -13.51 -24.29
C LEU A 92 10.12 -12.34 -23.30
N SER A 93 9.42 -11.25 -23.65
CA SER A 93 9.14 -10.17 -22.70
C SER A 93 7.97 -10.49 -21.76
N THR A 94 6.99 -11.31 -22.17
CA THR A 94 5.95 -11.80 -21.23
C THR A 94 6.48 -12.83 -20.24
N VAL A 95 7.53 -13.59 -20.57
CA VAL A 95 8.16 -14.52 -19.61
C VAL A 95 9.07 -13.81 -18.59
N VAL A 96 9.48 -12.56 -18.84
CA VAL A 96 10.33 -11.77 -17.91
C VAL A 96 9.52 -10.75 -17.08
N LEU A 97 8.24 -10.52 -17.40
CA LEU A 97 7.39 -9.55 -16.69
C LEU A 97 6.70 -10.09 -15.43
N GLY A 98 6.95 -11.34 -15.04
CA GLY A 98 6.37 -11.92 -13.82
C GLY A 98 7.02 -11.47 -12.49
N SER A 99 8.11 -10.69 -12.53
CA SER A 99 8.85 -10.29 -11.31
C SER A 99 9.73 -9.05 -11.51
N ALA A 100 9.32 -8.10 -12.34
CA ALA A 100 9.96 -6.78 -12.31
C ALA A 100 9.50 -6.05 -11.05
N GLN A 101 10.35 -6.04 -10.02
CA GLN A 101 10.20 -5.19 -8.84
C GLN A 101 10.16 -3.74 -9.34
N GLN A 102 8.97 -3.16 -9.35
CA GLN A 102 8.73 -1.85 -9.92
C GLN A 102 9.12 -0.82 -8.83
N SER A 103 9.89 0.20 -9.16
CA SER A 103 10.26 1.24 -8.20
C SER A 103 9.46 2.51 -8.47
N ALA A 104 9.10 3.23 -7.41
CA ALA A 104 8.39 4.52 -7.50
C ALA A 104 9.17 5.60 -6.77
N GLN A 105 9.28 6.80 -7.36
CA GLN A 105 9.76 7.96 -6.62
C GLN A 105 8.80 8.30 -5.48
N LEU A 106 9.36 8.64 -4.32
CA LEU A 106 8.60 9.06 -3.14
C LEU A 106 8.02 10.46 -3.37
N ASP A 107 6.69 10.62 -3.33
CA ASP A 107 6.00 11.93 -3.47
C ASP A 107 5.37 12.34 -2.14
N PHE A 108 5.98 13.30 -1.45
CA PHE A 108 5.51 13.77 -0.14
C PHE A 108 4.22 14.59 -0.21
N PHE A 109 3.79 15.02 -1.41
CA PHE A 109 2.56 15.77 -1.64
C PHE A 109 1.46 14.92 -2.28
N ALA A 110 1.58 13.59 -2.28
CA ALA A 110 0.58 12.71 -2.86
C ALA A 110 -0.85 12.99 -2.35
N THR A 111 -0.97 13.40 -1.08
CA THR A 111 -2.23 13.77 -0.41
C THR A 111 -2.90 15.04 -0.91
N VAL A 112 -2.22 15.89 -1.70
CA VAL A 112 -2.77 17.16 -2.17
C VAL A 112 -2.69 17.29 -3.68
N GLY A 113 -1.68 16.65 -4.30
CA GLY A 113 -1.30 16.94 -5.68
C GLY A 113 -2.39 16.78 -6.73
N GLU A 114 -3.29 15.81 -6.58
CA GLU A 114 -4.36 15.50 -7.56
C GLU A 114 -5.73 16.05 -7.15
N LEU A 115 -5.77 16.75 -6.01
CA LEU A 115 -6.93 17.48 -5.48
C LEU A 115 -8.24 16.69 -5.44
N GLU A 116 -8.13 15.40 -5.11
CA GLU A 116 -9.22 14.44 -5.10
C GLU A 116 -10.17 14.57 -3.90
N MET A 117 -10.00 15.60 -3.07
CA MET A 117 -10.56 15.67 -1.72
C MET A 117 -11.15 17.03 -1.37
N ASP A 118 -12.47 17.16 -1.46
CA ASP A 118 -13.28 18.26 -0.91
C ASP A 118 -14.56 17.63 -0.31
N TYR A 119 -14.41 17.11 0.90
CA TYR A 119 -15.42 16.28 1.56
C TYR A 119 -16.43 17.10 2.36
N ASP A 120 -16.03 18.25 2.92
CA ASP A 120 -16.94 19.16 3.62
C ASP A 120 -17.63 20.17 2.69
N ARG A 121 -17.25 20.19 1.40
CA ARG A 121 -17.86 20.99 0.34
C ARG A 121 -17.64 22.49 0.52
N ASP A 122 -16.55 22.87 1.16
CA ASP A 122 -16.17 24.27 1.28
C ASP A 122 -15.42 24.81 0.04
N GLY A 123 -15.20 23.93 -0.96
CA GLY A 123 -14.53 24.27 -2.22
C GLY A 123 -13.00 24.30 -2.09
N ILE A 124 -12.47 23.95 -0.92
CA ILE A 124 -11.04 23.89 -0.64
C ILE A 124 -10.64 22.43 -0.55
N GLN A 125 -9.49 22.09 -1.14
CA GLN A 125 -8.95 20.77 -0.95
C GLN A 125 -8.61 20.59 0.53
N ASP A 126 -9.17 19.55 1.12
CA ASP A 126 -9.28 19.27 2.55
C ASP A 126 -7.97 19.22 3.35
N SER A 127 -6.82 19.21 2.67
CA SER A 127 -5.49 19.23 3.27
C SER A 127 -4.86 20.62 3.29
N PHE A 128 -5.37 21.58 2.52
CA PHE A 128 -4.94 22.98 2.61
C PHE A 128 -5.48 23.65 3.87
N GLY A 129 -4.60 24.34 4.60
CA GLY A 129 -5.00 25.42 5.47
C GLY A 129 -5.20 26.69 4.66
N VAL A 130 -6.12 27.55 5.11
CA VAL A 130 -6.35 28.86 4.50
C VAL A 130 -6.36 29.93 5.58
N SER A 131 -5.65 31.01 5.32
CA SER A 131 -5.64 32.21 6.16
C SER A 131 -5.90 33.44 5.33
N ALA A 132 -6.61 34.41 5.90
CA ALA A 132 -6.89 35.69 5.26
C ALA A 132 -6.70 36.83 6.25
N GLU A 133 -6.11 37.92 5.79
CA GLU A 133 -5.92 39.14 6.57
C GLU A 133 -6.36 40.36 5.74
N PRO A 134 -7.37 41.13 6.16
CA PRO A 134 -8.25 40.87 7.29
C PRO A 134 -9.11 39.59 7.07
N PRO A 135 -9.60 38.93 8.13
CA PRO A 135 -10.36 37.67 8.03
C PRO A 135 -11.55 37.73 7.06
N VAL A 136 -12.22 38.89 6.97
CA VAL A 136 -13.34 39.12 6.05
C VAL A 136 -12.99 38.89 4.57
N PHE A 137 -11.72 38.97 4.18
CA PHE A 137 -11.33 38.70 2.80
C PHE A 137 -11.56 37.23 2.42
N ARG A 138 -11.51 36.29 3.37
CA ARG A 138 -11.87 34.89 3.11
C ARG A 138 -13.30 34.76 2.61
N GLU A 139 -14.23 35.55 3.15
CA GLU A 139 -15.65 35.53 2.78
C GLU A 139 -15.91 36.16 1.41
N GLN A 140 -14.96 36.94 0.90
CA GLN A 140 -15.01 37.61 -0.41
C GLN A 140 -14.35 36.78 -1.53
N VAL A 141 -13.81 35.61 -1.18
CA VAL A 141 -13.13 34.71 -2.10
C VAL A 141 -14.01 33.48 -2.32
N ASN A 142 -14.22 33.14 -3.58
CA ASN A 142 -14.89 31.93 -3.99
C ASN A 142 -13.84 30.84 -4.24
N PHE A 143 -13.91 29.79 -3.42
CA PHE A 143 -13.10 28.58 -3.54
C PHE A 143 -13.90 27.49 -4.25
N ARG A 144 -13.25 26.74 -5.13
CA ARG A 144 -13.89 25.62 -5.82
C ARG A 144 -12.87 24.58 -6.24
N ILE A 145 -13.23 23.29 -6.16
CA ILE A 145 -12.55 22.24 -6.92
C ILE A 145 -13.18 22.13 -8.32
N ASN A 146 -12.42 22.52 -9.34
CA ASN A 146 -12.89 22.54 -10.73
C ASN A 146 -12.49 21.25 -11.45
N SER A 147 -13.46 20.36 -11.68
CA SER A 147 -13.23 19.07 -12.34
C SER A 147 -13.13 19.15 -13.87
N SER A 148 -13.47 20.30 -14.48
CA SER A 148 -13.50 20.47 -15.94
C SER A 148 -12.25 21.16 -16.47
N ASP A 149 -11.68 22.10 -15.72
CA ASP A 149 -10.44 22.80 -16.07
C ASP A 149 -9.33 22.40 -15.09
N LYS A 150 -8.58 21.36 -15.45
CA LYS A 150 -7.53 20.74 -14.63
C LYS A 150 -6.41 20.17 -15.49
N VAL A 151 -5.26 19.92 -14.87
CA VAL A 151 -4.09 19.26 -15.48
C VAL A 151 -4.15 17.75 -15.27
N SER A 152 -4.44 17.29 -14.05
CA SER A 152 -4.53 15.88 -13.71
C SER A 152 -5.53 15.64 -12.57
N GLY A 153 -5.65 14.39 -12.09
CA GLY A 153 -6.46 14.09 -10.91
C GLY A 153 -7.97 14.32 -11.07
N ALA A 154 -8.62 14.64 -9.95
CA ALA A 154 -10.07 14.86 -9.90
C ALA A 154 -10.47 16.30 -10.26
N GLY A 155 -9.60 17.29 -10.00
CA GLY A 155 -9.91 18.70 -10.21
C GLY A 155 -8.70 19.61 -10.00
N SER A 156 -8.85 20.90 -10.32
CA SER A 156 -7.93 21.95 -9.90
C SER A 156 -8.51 22.77 -8.75
N GLN A 157 -7.64 23.34 -7.91
CA GLN A 157 -8.06 24.24 -6.85
C GLN A 157 -8.17 25.63 -7.45
N GLU A 158 -9.41 26.08 -7.61
CA GLU A 158 -9.76 27.39 -8.13
C GLU A 158 -9.98 28.37 -6.96
N ILE A 159 -9.38 29.55 -7.09
CA ILE A 159 -9.46 30.66 -6.16
C ILE A 159 -9.81 31.89 -6.98
N SER A 160 -11.02 32.42 -6.78
CA SER A 160 -11.52 33.57 -7.53
C SER A 160 -12.08 34.62 -6.59
N PHE A 161 -11.90 35.90 -6.93
CA PHE A 161 -12.49 37.00 -6.18
C PHE A 161 -12.73 38.20 -7.07
N SER A 162 -13.76 38.97 -6.72
CA SER A 162 -14.02 40.30 -7.24
C SER A 162 -14.63 41.11 -6.11
N ARG A 163 -13.92 42.16 -5.68
CA ARG A 163 -14.28 42.93 -4.49
C ARG A 163 -14.06 44.41 -4.67
N GLU A 164 -14.79 45.20 -3.90
CA GLU A 164 -14.49 46.60 -3.62
C GLU A 164 -14.24 46.77 -2.12
N SER A 165 -13.03 47.17 -1.75
CA SER A 165 -12.67 47.37 -0.34
C SER A 165 -11.54 48.39 -0.23
N ASN A 166 -11.59 49.26 0.78
CA ASN A 166 -10.54 50.23 1.06
C ASN A 166 -9.38 49.64 1.88
N MET A 167 -9.44 48.35 2.21
CA MET A 167 -8.38 47.65 2.93
C MET A 167 -7.50 46.87 1.97
N GLU A 168 -6.20 46.84 2.25
CA GLU A 168 -5.33 45.82 1.68
C GLU A 168 -5.72 44.46 2.25
N SER A 169 -5.62 43.42 1.43
CA SER A 169 -5.99 42.07 1.83
C SER A 169 -4.99 41.03 1.33
N TRP A 170 -4.72 40.06 2.18
CA TRP A 170 -3.84 38.94 1.94
C TRP A 170 -4.63 37.66 2.11
N LEU A 171 -4.47 36.74 1.18
CA LEU A 171 -5.00 35.38 1.26
C LEU A 171 -3.85 34.41 1.03
N THR A 172 -3.75 33.42 1.91
CA THR A 172 -2.73 32.39 1.83
C THR A 172 -3.38 31.02 1.97
N LEU A 173 -3.30 30.21 0.92
CA LEU A 173 -3.54 28.77 1.00
C LEU A 173 -2.20 28.09 1.23
N TYR A 174 -2.21 27.08 2.08
CA TYR A 174 -0.98 26.45 2.47
C TYR A 174 -1.07 25.00 2.88
N ARG A 175 0.01 24.26 2.63
CA ARG A 175 0.17 22.89 3.10
C ARG A 175 1.56 22.70 3.67
N GLY A 176 1.62 22.30 4.94
CA GLY A 176 2.83 21.79 5.56
C GLY A 176 2.97 20.28 5.38
N ILE A 177 4.20 19.82 5.20
CA ILE A 177 4.60 18.45 5.47
C ILE A 177 5.33 18.45 6.80
N ASN A 178 4.82 17.65 7.73
CA ASN A 178 5.64 17.16 8.82
C ASN A 178 6.23 15.83 8.36
N PHE A 179 7.55 15.76 8.29
CA PHE A 179 8.23 14.51 7.97
C PHE A 179 8.28 13.65 9.24
N ASP A 180 7.15 13.04 9.60
CA ASP A 180 6.95 12.33 10.85
C ASP A 180 7.57 10.91 10.78
N ALA A 181 8.89 10.89 10.92
CA ALA A 181 9.75 9.76 11.25
C ALA A 181 9.96 8.63 10.21
N ALA A 182 8.98 8.22 9.40
CA ALA A 182 9.17 7.18 8.38
C ALA A 182 9.56 7.78 7.02
N LEU A 183 10.66 7.30 6.43
CA LEU A 183 11.21 7.82 5.18
C LEU A 183 11.46 9.34 5.17
N ALA A 184 11.54 10.00 6.34
CA ALA A 184 11.83 11.42 6.45
C ALA A 184 13.14 11.78 5.73
N PRO A 185 13.18 12.84 4.91
CA PRO A 185 14.38 13.23 4.21
C PRO A 185 15.44 13.77 5.17
N VAL A 186 16.71 13.56 4.83
CA VAL A 186 17.83 14.07 5.63
C VAL A 186 18.08 15.55 5.34
N ALA A 187 18.65 16.28 6.29
CA ALA A 187 19.03 17.67 6.06
C ALA A 187 20.04 17.76 4.90
N GLY A 188 19.79 18.66 3.96
CA GLY A 188 20.56 18.79 2.72
C GLY A 188 20.11 17.87 1.57
N GLU A 189 19.20 16.91 1.82
CA GLU A 189 18.57 16.14 0.73
C GLU A 189 17.86 17.11 -0.22
N ILE A 190 18.08 16.94 -1.53
CA ILE A 190 17.40 17.74 -2.55
C ILE A 190 16.10 17.02 -2.93
N VAL A 191 14.98 17.73 -2.81
CA VAL A 191 13.69 17.32 -3.36
C VAL A 191 13.34 18.16 -4.59
N LEU A 192 12.64 17.55 -5.54
CA LEU A 192 12.08 18.25 -6.69
C LEU A 192 10.65 18.65 -6.38
N VAL A 193 10.41 19.96 -6.25
CA VAL A 193 9.06 20.51 -6.22
C VAL A 193 8.60 20.75 -7.64
N ARG A 194 7.38 20.31 -7.96
CA ARG A 194 6.70 20.62 -9.23
C ARG A 194 5.27 21.01 -8.94
N LEU A 195 4.75 21.99 -9.67
CA LEU A 195 3.33 22.33 -9.65
C LEU A 195 2.90 22.97 -10.96
N SER A 196 1.62 22.90 -11.24
CA SER A 196 0.96 23.60 -12.34
C SER A 196 0.06 24.70 -11.80
N TYR A 197 0.02 25.84 -12.50
CA TYR A 197 -0.85 26.95 -12.16
C TYR A 197 -1.37 27.67 -13.41
N TYR A 198 -2.51 28.31 -13.25
CA TYR A 198 -3.15 29.17 -14.23
C TYR A 198 -3.56 30.46 -13.55
N ALA A 199 -3.30 31.62 -14.16
CA ALA A 199 -3.74 32.89 -13.62
C ALA A 199 -4.24 33.82 -14.72
N GLU A 200 -5.36 34.48 -14.46
CA GLU A 200 -5.93 35.51 -15.33
C GLU A 200 -6.63 36.61 -14.54
N ASP A 201 -6.91 37.72 -15.21
CA ASP A 201 -7.73 38.83 -14.69
C ASP A 201 -7.28 39.45 -13.37
N PHE A 202 -5.98 39.35 -13.03
CA PHE A 202 -5.40 39.99 -11.85
C PHE A 202 -5.29 41.51 -12.02
N ASN A 203 -6.37 42.21 -11.64
CA ASN A 203 -6.46 43.66 -11.64
C ASN A 203 -6.36 44.20 -10.21
N ASN A 204 -5.45 45.17 -9.99
CA ASN A 204 -5.15 45.72 -8.67
C ASN A 204 -4.87 44.66 -7.58
N ALA A 205 -4.39 43.50 -8.01
CA ALA A 205 -4.04 42.38 -7.17
C ALA A 205 -2.82 41.64 -7.76
N ARG A 206 -2.16 40.84 -6.93
CA ARG A 206 -0.99 40.03 -7.29
C ARG A 206 -1.10 38.65 -6.66
N TYR A 207 -0.46 37.67 -7.27
CA TYR A 207 -0.32 36.32 -6.74
C TYR A 207 1.14 35.88 -6.70
N TRP A 208 1.46 34.90 -5.86
CA TRP A 208 2.77 34.26 -5.79
C TRP A 208 2.65 32.82 -5.32
N ILE A 209 3.69 32.04 -5.55
CA ILE A 209 3.81 30.69 -5.01
C ILE A 209 5.24 30.50 -4.48
N SER A 210 5.36 30.04 -3.24
CA SER A 210 6.63 29.87 -2.55
C SER A 210 6.70 28.56 -1.79
N ILE A 211 7.94 28.09 -1.60
CA ILE A 211 8.26 26.89 -0.83
C ILE A 211 9.10 27.29 0.37
N TYR A 212 8.68 26.89 1.55
CA TYR A 212 9.47 27.05 2.76
C TYR A 212 10.15 25.73 3.09
N SER A 213 11.43 25.78 3.39
CA SER A 213 12.23 24.66 3.88
C SER A 213 13.06 25.16 5.04
N GLY A 214 12.77 24.67 6.24
CA GLY A 214 13.31 25.22 7.48
C GLY A 214 12.88 26.67 7.70
N ASP A 215 13.86 27.58 7.74
CA ASP A 215 13.67 29.04 7.82
C ASP A 215 13.90 29.74 6.45
N SER A 216 14.26 28.99 5.40
CA SER A 216 14.48 29.54 4.06
C SER A 216 13.21 29.54 3.21
N VAL A 217 13.10 30.55 2.34
CA VAL A 217 12.00 30.72 1.37
C VAL A 217 12.54 30.62 -0.04
N PHE A 218 11.90 29.80 -0.86
CA PHE A 218 12.23 29.57 -2.26
C PHE A 218 11.03 29.93 -3.13
N SER A 219 11.14 30.98 -3.94
CA SER A 219 10.03 31.39 -4.82
C SER A 219 10.00 30.54 -6.09
N ILE A 220 8.89 29.84 -6.33
CA ILE A 220 8.64 29.11 -7.59
C ILE A 220 7.90 29.98 -8.61
N VAL A 221 7.02 30.85 -8.12
CA VAL A 221 6.42 31.94 -8.89
C VAL A 221 6.59 33.24 -8.09
N PRO A 222 7.42 34.18 -8.54
CA PRO A 222 7.60 35.46 -7.85
C PRO A 222 6.29 36.27 -7.91
N MET A 223 6.11 37.17 -6.93
CA MET A 223 4.89 37.98 -6.84
C MET A 223 4.65 38.79 -8.11
N THR A 224 3.54 38.52 -8.78
CA THR A 224 3.21 39.07 -10.11
C THR A 224 1.70 39.23 -10.28
N ASN A 225 1.29 39.94 -11.32
CA ASN A 225 -0.09 40.05 -11.81
C ASN A 225 -0.22 39.62 -13.28
N THR A 226 0.81 38.99 -13.83
CA THR A 226 0.87 38.63 -15.26
C THR A 226 -0.05 37.44 -15.54
N ALA A 227 -0.94 37.55 -16.53
CA ALA A 227 -1.74 36.41 -16.98
C ALA A 227 -0.83 35.31 -17.59
N THR A 228 -1.16 34.05 -17.34
CA THR A 228 -0.33 32.92 -17.79
C THR A 228 -0.58 32.50 -19.25
N GLY A 229 -1.74 32.87 -19.81
CA GLY A 229 -2.14 32.49 -21.18
C GLY A 229 -2.41 30.99 -21.34
N GLY A 230 -2.79 30.30 -20.26
CA GLY A 230 -2.92 28.84 -20.20
C GLY A 230 -2.23 28.25 -18.96
N TRP A 231 -2.36 26.94 -18.79
CA TRP A 231 -1.70 26.21 -17.70
C TRP A 231 -0.18 26.26 -17.86
N GLN A 232 0.52 26.55 -16.76
CA GLN A 232 1.98 26.63 -16.69
C GLN A 232 2.49 25.67 -15.63
N THR A 233 3.40 24.77 -15.98
CA THR A 233 4.13 23.94 -15.01
C THR A 233 5.45 24.61 -14.66
N ARG A 234 5.80 24.60 -13.37
CA ARG A 234 7.10 25.05 -12.85
C ARG A 234 7.71 23.96 -12.00
N SER A 235 9.03 23.98 -11.89
CA SER A 235 9.77 23.03 -11.07
C SER A 235 10.95 23.71 -10.40
N LEU A 236 11.27 23.27 -9.20
CA LEU A 236 12.34 23.82 -8.37
C LEU A 236 13.00 22.72 -7.55
N ALA A 237 14.33 22.67 -7.57
CA ALA A 237 15.10 21.82 -6.66
C ALA A 237 15.28 22.55 -5.33
N VAL A 238 14.78 21.97 -4.24
CA VAL A 238 14.80 22.59 -2.91
C VAL A 238 15.57 21.69 -1.94
N PRO A 239 16.63 22.19 -1.28
CA PRO A 239 17.28 21.45 -0.21
C PRO A 239 16.38 21.42 1.02
N ILE A 240 16.26 20.25 1.65
CA ILE A 240 15.62 20.10 2.96
C ILE A 240 16.49 20.78 4.02
N GLN A 241 15.93 21.76 4.72
CA GLN A 241 16.59 22.47 5.79
C GLN A 241 15.92 22.21 7.13
N VAL A 242 16.66 22.49 8.19
CA VAL A 242 16.21 22.34 9.57
C VAL A 242 16.12 23.75 10.17
N ARG A 243 15.03 24.02 10.88
CA ARG A 243 14.87 25.25 11.65
C ARG A 243 15.85 25.32 12.81
N ALA A 244 16.03 26.51 13.38
CA ALA A 244 16.87 26.70 14.57
C ALA A 244 16.48 25.80 15.77
N ASN A 245 15.21 25.39 15.88
CA ASN A 245 14.69 24.49 16.91
C ASN A 245 14.89 22.98 16.61
N GLY A 246 15.52 22.62 15.48
CA GLY A 246 15.73 21.23 15.07
C GLY A 246 14.60 20.62 14.22
N GLU A 247 13.53 21.37 13.94
CA GLU A 247 12.37 20.90 13.19
C GLU A 247 12.61 20.92 11.67
N ARG A 248 12.24 19.83 10.98
CA ARG A 248 12.24 19.73 9.51
C ARG A 248 10.86 20.12 9.00
N ARG A 249 10.64 21.41 8.78
CA ARG A 249 9.37 21.90 8.23
C ARG A 249 9.51 22.19 6.74
N PHE A 250 8.61 21.62 5.95
CA PHE A 250 8.48 21.91 4.52
C PHE A 250 7.07 22.36 4.20
N PHE A 251 6.89 23.41 3.41
CA PHE A 251 5.56 24.00 3.21
C PHE A 251 5.43 24.62 1.84
N VAL A 252 4.30 24.35 1.18
CA VAL A 252 3.87 25.06 -0.04
C VAL A 252 2.94 26.17 0.39
N GLU A 253 3.22 27.38 -0.10
CA GLU A 253 2.41 28.58 0.09
C GLU A 253 1.94 29.10 -1.26
N ILE A 254 0.63 29.31 -1.39
CA ILE A 254 0.00 29.94 -2.53
C ILE A 254 -0.69 31.21 -2.02
N GLY A 255 -0.25 32.36 -2.50
CA GLY A 255 -0.65 33.64 -1.95
C GLY A 255 -1.29 34.57 -2.97
N ILE A 256 -2.24 35.37 -2.49
CA ILE A 256 -2.88 36.46 -3.22
C ILE A 256 -2.84 37.71 -2.34
N ARG A 257 -2.45 38.85 -2.93
CA ARG A 257 -2.52 40.18 -2.33
C ARG A 257 -3.43 41.04 -3.17
N ALA A 258 -4.51 41.55 -2.59
CA ALA A 258 -5.40 42.52 -3.20
C ALA A 258 -5.19 43.89 -2.55
N ASN A 259 -4.90 44.91 -3.36
CA ASN A 259 -4.68 46.26 -2.84
C ASN A 259 -6.02 46.92 -2.45
N PRO A 260 -5.97 48.08 -1.76
CA PRO A 260 -7.15 48.94 -1.62
C PRO A 260 -7.75 49.34 -2.97
N GLY A 261 -9.08 49.42 -3.02
CA GLY A 261 -9.89 49.70 -4.20
C GLY A 261 -10.54 48.45 -4.81
N PRO A 262 -11.20 48.60 -5.98
CA PRO A 262 -11.67 47.48 -6.78
C PRO A 262 -10.50 46.55 -7.12
N ALA A 263 -10.64 45.27 -6.83
CA ALA A 263 -9.62 44.26 -7.08
C ALA A 263 -10.28 42.93 -7.46
N GLN A 264 -9.67 42.24 -8.41
CA GLN A 264 -10.14 40.93 -8.87
C GLN A 264 -8.96 40.06 -9.30
N GLY A 265 -9.20 38.76 -9.38
CA GLY A 265 -8.25 37.80 -9.91
C GLY A 265 -8.80 36.38 -9.86
N LEU A 266 -8.27 35.54 -10.75
CA LEU A 266 -8.56 34.12 -10.80
C LEU A 266 -7.24 33.35 -10.86
N LEU A 267 -7.01 32.51 -9.85
CA LEU A 267 -5.86 31.62 -9.76
C LEU A 267 -6.35 30.18 -9.65
N ARG A 268 -5.77 29.30 -10.46
CA ARG A 268 -5.91 27.85 -10.31
C ARG A 268 -4.55 27.22 -10.05
N VAL A 269 -4.52 26.20 -9.20
CA VAL A 269 -3.33 25.36 -8.96
C VAL A 269 -3.71 23.90 -9.07
N ASP A 270 -2.77 23.07 -9.55
CA ASP A 270 -2.95 21.63 -9.73
C ASP A 270 -1.59 20.91 -9.81
N ASN A 271 -1.60 19.58 -9.74
CA ASN A 271 -0.45 18.68 -9.91
C ASN A 271 0.76 19.08 -9.04
N ILE A 272 0.51 19.33 -7.75
CA ILE A 272 1.55 19.70 -6.78
C ILE A 272 2.27 18.44 -6.30
N GLN A 273 3.58 18.38 -6.52
CA GLN A 273 4.42 17.22 -6.22
C GLN A 273 5.68 17.66 -5.49
N VAL A 274 6.11 16.86 -4.50
CA VAL A 274 7.40 17.01 -3.83
C VAL A 274 8.10 15.67 -3.85
N LEU A 275 8.93 15.50 -4.88
CA LEU A 275 9.53 14.22 -5.25
C LEU A 275 10.92 14.08 -4.63
N SER A 276 11.15 13.01 -3.87
CA SER A 276 12.51 12.60 -3.50
C SER A 276 13.18 11.87 -4.66
N MET A 277 14.52 11.94 -4.70
CA MET A 277 15.32 11.06 -5.56
C MET A 277 15.32 9.60 -5.08
N ARG A 278 14.91 9.36 -3.82
CA ARG A 278 14.75 8.01 -3.29
C ARG A 278 13.56 7.34 -3.94
N THR A 279 13.73 6.05 -4.22
CA THR A 279 12.66 5.20 -4.69
C THR A 279 12.34 4.14 -3.65
N VAL A 280 11.06 3.85 -3.48
CA VAL A 280 10.60 2.69 -2.70
C VAL A 280 10.40 1.51 -3.64
N MET A 281 10.72 0.33 -3.14
CA MET A 281 10.57 -0.93 -3.87
C MET A 281 9.15 -1.46 -3.69
N ARG A 282 8.59 -2.06 -4.76
CA ARG A 282 7.24 -2.63 -4.76
C ARG A 282 7.31 -4.15 -4.67
N SER A 283 6.79 -4.70 -3.58
CA SER A 283 6.39 -6.10 -3.52
C SER A 283 4.91 -6.22 -3.87
N ASN A 284 4.56 -7.15 -4.76
CA ASN A 284 3.15 -7.40 -5.13
C ASN A 284 2.47 -8.42 -4.20
N ALA A 285 3.26 -9.22 -3.47
CA ALA A 285 2.82 -10.19 -2.49
C ALA A 285 3.95 -10.49 -1.50
N LEU A 286 3.58 -11.07 -0.35
CA LEU A 286 4.52 -11.60 0.64
C LEU A 286 5.17 -12.87 0.09
N PRO A 287 6.27 -13.37 0.71
CA PRO A 287 6.96 -14.59 0.28
C PRO A 287 6.11 -15.88 0.21
N ASN A 288 4.85 -15.83 0.65
CA ASN A 288 3.85 -16.90 0.64
C ASN A 288 2.59 -16.58 -0.20
N GLY A 289 2.63 -15.49 -0.99
CA GLY A 289 1.52 -15.07 -1.85
C GLY A 289 0.47 -14.19 -1.20
N LEU A 290 0.47 -14.02 0.13
CA LEU A 290 -0.48 -13.13 0.81
C LEU A 290 -0.29 -11.68 0.38
N ARG A 291 -1.39 -10.93 0.34
CA ARG A 291 -1.41 -9.47 0.14
C ARG A 291 -2.08 -8.81 1.32
N ILE A 292 -1.64 -7.59 1.62
CA ILE A 292 -2.07 -6.88 2.80
C ILE A 292 -3.32 -6.03 2.50
N ALA A 293 -4.28 -6.08 3.40
CA ALA A 293 -5.33 -5.09 3.52
C ALA A 293 -4.97 -4.08 4.62
N ILE A 294 -5.39 -2.83 4.45
CA ILE A 294 -5.37 -1.82 5.50
C ILE A 294 -6.80 -1.38 5.75
N VAL A 295 -7.28 -1.61 6.97
CA VAL A 295 -8.62 -1.29 7.45
C VAL A 295 -8.47 -0.37 8.65
N ASN A 296 -9.14 0.78 8.57
CA ASN A 296 -9.01 1.85 9.57
C ASN A 296 -7.57 2.32 9.78
N PRO A 297 -6.91 2.88 8.74
CA PRO A 297 -5.54 3.36 8.85
C PRO A 297 -5.40 4.40 9.98
N GLN A 298 -4.47 4.19 10.92
CA GLN A 298 -4.30 5.07 12.08
C GLN A 298 -2.99 5.87 12.09
N HIS A 299 -2.10 5.69 11.10
CA HIS A 299 -0.71 6.20 11.14
C HIS A 299 -0.32 7.03 9.91
N ASP A 300 0.97 7.30 9.72
CA ASP A 300 1.46 7.97 8.52
C ASP A 300 1.50 6.96 7.34
N PRO A 301 0.84 7.24 6.19
CA PRO A 301 0.86 6.34 5.04
C PRO A 301 2.24 6.02 4.47
N TYR A 302 3.25 6.86 4.69
CA TYR A 302 4.61 6.59 4.23
C TYR A 302 5.26 5.41 4.98
N ARG A 303 4.70 4.98 6.13
CA ARG A 303 5.17 3.80 6.88
C ARG A 303 4.96 2.49 6.13
N ASP A 304 3.91 2.42 5.31
CA ASP A 304 3.51 1.20 4.61
C ASP A 304 4.23 1.01 3.27
N LEU A 305 5.08 1.98 2.86
CA LEU A 305 5.85 1.92 1.61
C LEU A 305 7.12 1.05 1.70
N ASN A 306 7.39 0.41 2.85
CA ASN A 306 8.57 -0.40 3.11
C ASN A 306 8.42 -1.86 2.62
N ASP A 307 8.29 -2.07 1.31
CA ASP A 307 8.18 -3.40 0.67
C ASP A 307 6.96 -4.24 1.10
N ILE A 308 5.94 -3.61 1.69
CA ILE A 308 4.70 -4.27 2.07
C ILE A 308 3.75 -4.30 0.86
N PRO A 309 3.17 -5.47 0.50
CA PRO A 309 2.30 -5.61 -0.66
C PRO A 309 0.87 -5.20 -0.33
N VAL A 310 0.64 -3.91 -0.14
CA VAL A 310 -0.70 -3.38 0.14
C VAL A 310 -1.58 -3.51 -1.10
N GLY A 311 -2.52 -4.44 -1.06
CA GLY A 311 -3.40 -4.75 -2.18
C GLY A 311 -4.75 -4.03 -2.11
N ILE A 312 -5.23 -3.69 -0.92
CA ILE A 312 -6.50 -2.99 -0.72
C ILE A 312 -6.47 -2.09 0.51
N VAL A 313 -7.13 -0.94 0.42
CA VAL A 313 -7.29 0.02 1.52
C VAL A 313 -8.77 0.33 1.70
N ILE A 314 -9.26 0.17 2.93
CA ILE A 314 -10.57 0.63 3.36
C ILE A 314 -10.39 2.01 4.00
N ASP A 315 -10.86 3.03 3.30
CA ASP A 315 -10.58 4.44 3.64
C ASP A 315 -11.73 5.06 4.45
N SER A 316 -11.48 5.42 5.72
CA SER A 316 -12.51 5.78 6.71
C SER A 316 -12.42 7.17 7.35
N ARG A 317 -11.69 8.14 6.75
CA ARG A 317 -11.37 9.48 7.31
C ARG A 317 -12.06 9.86 8.64
N SER A 318 -11.27 9.94 9.72
CA SER A 318 -11.53 10.87 10.82
C SER A 318 -10.80 12.19 10.55
N ARG A 319 -11.29 13.31 11.08
CA ARG A 319 -10.80 14.70 10.88
C ARG A 319 -9.27 14.94 11.00
N SER A 320 -8.47 13.97 11.40
CA SER A 320 -7.01 14.08 11.58
C SER A 320 -6.14 13.94 10.32
N GLY A 321 -6.72 13.97 9.10
CA GLY A 321 -5.92 14.03 7.86
C GLY A 321 -5.52 12.68 7.25
N LEU A 322 -6.23 11.60 7.58
CA LEU A 322 -5.96 10.23 7.09
C LEU A 322 -6.41 9.94 5.66
N ALA A 323 -7.14 10.87 5.02
CA ALA A 323 -7.54 10.80 3.60
C ALA A 323 -6.32 10.82 2.64
N GLY A 324 -5.12 11.00 3.19
CA GLY A 324 -3.86 10.82 2.49
C GLY A 324 -3.44 9.37 2.21
N HIS A 325 -3.99 8.35 2.88
CA HIS A 325 -3.52 6.97 2.68
C HIS A 325 -3.82 6.43 1.30
N ALA A 326 -5.08 6.55 0.86
CA ALA A 326 -5.47 6.08 -0.46
C ALA A 326 -4.70 6.79 -1.59
N SER A 327 -4.45 8.09 -1.44
CA SER A 327 -3.70 8.88 -2.43
C SER A 327 -2.20 8.58 -2.41
N VAL A 328 -1.57 8.48 -1.23
CA VAL A 328 -0.15 8.07 -1.10
C VAL A 328 0.03 6.66 -1.64
N LEU A 329 -0.72 5.70 -1.13
CA LEU A 329 -0.61 4.30 -1.54
C LEU A 329 -0.99 4.14 -3.01
N GLY A 330 -2.02 4.81 -3.53
CA GLY A 330 -2.39 4.75 -4.95
C GLY A 330 -1.29 5.26 -5.89
N LYS A 331 -0.52 6.29 -5.51
CA LYS A 331 0.65 6.74 -6.28
C LYS A 331 1.80 5.74 -6.24
N HIS A 332 2.00 5.07 -5.10
CA HIS A 332 3.09 4.10 -4.93
C HIS A 332 2.74 2.68 -5.36
N TYR A 333 1.46 2.31 -5.37
CA TYR A 333 0.90 1.00 -5.67
C TYR A 333 -0.35 1.18 -6.53
N VAL A 334 -0.15 1.35 -7.83
CA VAL A 334 -1.25 1.67 -8.79
C VAL A 334 -2.31 0.56 -8.85
N SER A 335 -1.96 -0.66 -8.46
CA SER A 335 -2.88 -1.79 -8.37
C SER A 335 -3.68 -1.85 -7.06
N THR A 336 -3.37 -0.99 -6.08
CA THR A 336 -4.08 -0.99 -4.79
C THR A 336 -5.53 -0.58 -5.00
N ILE A 337 -6.41 -1.42 -4.52
CA ILE A 337 -7.84 -1.17 -4.56
C ILE A 337 -8.18 -0.18 -3.44
N ILE A 338 -8.88 0.89 -3.78
CA ILE A 338 -9.44 1.83 -2.80
C ILE A 338 -10.93 1.55 -2.67
N ALA A 339 -11.37 1.26 -1.44
CA ALA A 339 -12.77 1.06 -1.10
C ALA A 339 -13.17 2.06 -0.01
N PRO A 340 -13.89 3.15 -0.34
CA PRO A 340 -14.32 4.09 0.68
C PRO A 340 -15.26 3.45 1.68
N TYR A 341 -15.05 3.75 2.96
CA TYR A 341 -15.90 3.32 4.06
C TYR A 341 -17.17 4.16 4.11
N VAL A 342 -18.32 3.49 4.19
CA VAL A 342 -19.61 4.10 4.52
C VAL A 342 -20.33 3.29 5.58
N MET A 343 -21.07 3.95 6.48
CA MET A 343 -22.02 3.26 7.35
C MET A 343 -23.29 2.99 6.54
N PHE A 344 -23.64 1.72 6.41
CA PHE A 344 -24.82 1.32 5.66
C PHE A 344 -26.11 1.75 6.37
N SER A 345 -26.22 1.47 7.67
CA SER A 345 -27.43 1.74 8.45
C SER A 345 -27.23 2.77 9.57
N GLY A 346 -26.01 3.25 9.79
CA GLY A 346 -25.67 4.18 10.86
C GLY A 346 -25.71 5.65 10.45
N THR A 347 -26.21 6.50 11.34
CA THR A 347 -26.06 7.97 11.27
C THR A 347 -25.28 8.49 12.48
N ILE A 348 -24.22 9.26 12.23
CA ILE A 348 -23.17 9.51 13.22
C ILE A 348 -23.50 10.75 14.04
N VAL A 349 -23.47 10.64 15.37
CA VAL A 349 -23.84 11.74 16.28
C VAL A 349 -22.81 12.86 16.25
N ALA A 350 -21.51 12.54 16.22
CA ALA A 350 -20.45 13.55 16.23
C ALA A 350 -20.35 14.29 14.88
N PRO A 351 -20.59 15.62 14.80
CA PRO A 351 -20.57 16.37 13.55
C PRO A 351 -19.26 16.25 12.77
N TYR A 352 -18.16 16.07 13.50
CA TYR A 352 -16.82 15.95 12.94
C TYR A 352 -16.51 14.60 12.28
N ALA A 353 -17.40 13.61 12.39
CA ALA A 353 -17.19 12.26 11.87
C ALA A 353 -18.16 11.89 10.71
N ARG A 354 -19.00 12.84 10.26
CA ARG A 354 -20.12 12.61 9.31
C ARG A 354 -19.74 12.72 7.82
N HIS A 355 -18.50 13.10 7.48
CA HIS A 355 -18.12 13.59 6.15
C HIS A 355 -18.39 12.65 4.96
N ASN A 356 -18.19 11.34 5.13
CA ASN A 356 -18.48 10.32 4.10
C ASN A 356 -19.01 9.00 4.69
N ARG A 357 -18.84 8.80 6.00
CA ARG A 357 -19.34 7.63 6.71
C ARG A 357 -20.84 7.70 6.96
N ASP A 358 -21.43 8.88 7.03
CA ASP A 358 -22.86 9.07 7.34
C ASP A 358 -23.65 9.37 6.06
N LEU A 359 -24.52 8.44 5.67
CA LEU A 359 -25.37 8.60 4.48
C LEU A 359 -26.66 9.39 4.74
N TYR A 360 -26.95 9.72 5.99
CA TYR A 360 -28.27 10.18 6.43
C TYR A 360 -28.26 11.60 6.99
N ASN A 361 -27.13 12.04 7.56
CA ASN A 361 -26.97 13.29 8.30
C ASN A 361 -27.83 13.34 9.57
N TYR A 362 -27.19 13.04 10.71
CA TYR A 362 -27.88 12.94 12.00
C TYR A 362 -28.72 14.18 12.37
N ASP A 363 -28.23 15.40 12.12
CA ASP A 363 -28.95 16.61 12.57
C ASP A 363 -30.27 16.78 11.80
N ASP A 364 -30.24 16.56 10.48
CA ASP A 364 -31.43 16.62 9.61
C ASP A 364 -32.44 15.55 10.01
N VAL A 365 -31.98 14.30 10.15
CA VAL A 365 -32.86 13.19 10.54
C VAL A 365 -33.44 13.41 11.93
N ASN A 366 -32.63 13.85 12.89
CA ASN A 366 -33.07 14.07 14.26
C ASN A 366 -34.12 15.17 14.36
N GLN A 367 -34.00 16.22 13.55
CA GLN A 367 -34.92 17.36 13.55
C GLN A 367 -36.17 17.10 12.70
N ASN A 368 -36.00 16.60 11.48
CA ASN A 368 -37.04 16.58 10.45
C ASN A 368 -37.64 15.20 10.19
N HIS A 369 -36.91 14.13 10.53
CA HIS A 369 -37.31 12.74 10.25
C HIS A 369 -37.10 11.80 11.45
N PRO A 370 -37.60 12.13 12.66
CA PRO A 370 -37.38 11.34 13.87
C PRO A 370 -38.01 9.93 13.82
N ASP A 371 -38.90 9.70 12.87
CA ASP A 371 -39.55 8.41 12.58
C ASP A 371 -38.66 7.47 11.74
N TRP A 372 -37.58 7.97 11.14
CA TRP A 372 -36.66 7.16 10.33
C TRP A 372 -35.68 6.31 11.16
N PHE A 373 -35.54 6.60 12.45
CA PHE A 373 -34.69 5.79 13.33
C PHE A 373 -35.30 4.40 13.55
N LEU A 374 -34.44 3.39 13.59
CA LEU A 374 -34.84 2.06 14.02
C LEU A 374 -35.18 2.09 15.52
N ILE A 375 -36.39 1.64 15.85
CA ILE A 375 -36.91 1.60 17.23
C ILE A 375 -36.96 0.16 17.72
N VAL A 376 -36.28 -0.11 18.84
CA VAL A 376 -36.31 -1.37 19.59
C VAL A 376 -36.78 -1.06 21.01
N ASN A 377 -37.81 -1.77 21.48
CA ASN A 377 -38.39 -1.56 22.81
C ASN A 377 -38.73 -0.09 23.13
N GLY A 378 -39.25 0.65 22.14
CA GLY A 378 -39.63 2.06 22.30
C GLY A 378 -38.47 3.06 22.32
N GLN A 379 -37.23 2.61 22.08
CA GLN A 379 -36.04 3.47 22.06
C GLN A 379 -35.30 3.40 20.72
N ARG A 380 -34.69 4.52 20.33
CA ARG A 380 -33.75 4.55 19.20
C ARG A 380 -32.53 3.70 19.53
N VAL A 381 -32.05 2.93 18.55
CA VAL A 381 -30.89 2.06 18.75
C VAL A 381 -29.60 2.88 18.60
N LEU A 382 -28.95 3.19 19.72
CA LEU A 382 -27.60 3.78 19.77
C LEU A 382 -26.54 2.66 19.84
N ARG A 383 -25.50 2.75 19.00
CA ARG A 383 -24.35 1.83 18.99
C ARG A 383 -23.06 2.58 19.31
N ASP A 384 -22.21 1.92 20.10
CA ASP A 384 -20.88 2.39 20.54
C ASP A 384 -20.84 3.82 21.07
N ASN A 385 -21.96 4.32 21.58
CA ASN A 385 -22.17 5.72 21.96
C ASN A 385 -21.79 6.73 20.86
N ALA A 386 -21.83 6.32 19.59
CA ALA A 386 -21.29 7.08 18.47
C ALA A 386 -22.30 7.33 17.34
N TYR A 387 -23.23 6.39 17.08
CA TYR A 387 -24.17 6.48 15.96
C TYR A 387 -25.50 5.79 16.25
N TYR A 388 -26.58 6.29 15.63
CA TYR A 388 -27.91 5.71 15.69
C TYR A 388 -28.20 4.89 14.44
N ILE A 389 -29.01 3.84 14.59
CA ILE A 389 -29.40 2.97 13.47
C ILE A 389 -30.67 3.49 12.80
N MET A 390 -30.65 3.48 11.47
CA MET A 390 -31.73 3.87 10.57
C MET A 390 -32.58 2.67 10.17
N ASP A 391 -33.88 2.91 9.97
CA ASP A 391 -34.82 1.91 9.48
C ASP A 391 -34.70 1.75 7.95
N VAL A 392 -33.74 0.91 7.51
CA VAL A 392 -33.41 0.71 6.09
C VAL A 392 -34.51 0.03 5.26
N GLY A 393 -35.56 -0.51 5.89
CA GLY A 393 -36.73 -1.02 5.15
C GLY A 393 -37.59 0.10 4.57
N ARG A 394 -37.49 1.32 5.09
CA ARG A 394 -38.26 2.47 4.61
C ARG A 394 -37.73 2.94 3.25
N PRO A 395 -38.59 3.13 2.23
CA PRO A 395 -38.16 3.63 0.92
C PRO A 395 -37.45 4.98 0.98
N GLU A 396 -37.89 5.88 1.86
CA GLU A 396 -37.33 7.23 2.00
C GLU A 396 -35.91 7.19 2.59
N VAL A 397 -35.68 6.30 3.55
CA VAL A 397 -34.35 6.06 4.14
C VAL A 397 -33.40 5.51 3.08
N ARG A 398 -33.85 4.54 2.28
CA ARG A 398 -33.05 3.97 1.16
C ARG A 398 -32.71 4.99 0.10
N GLU A 399 -33.68 5.84 -0.27
CA GLU A 399 -33.48 6.89 -1.25
C GLU A 399 -32.52 7.98 -0.72
N ARG A 400 -32.66 8.39 0.56
CA ARG A 400 -31.69 9.29 1.21
C ARG A 400 -30.27 8.72 1.14
N ALA A 401 -30.11 7.45 1.51
CA ALA A 401 -28.82 6.79 1.49
C ALA A 401 -28.19 6.79 0.09
N TRP A 402 -28.99 6.46 -0.93
CA TRP A 402 -28.54 6.46 -2.33
C TRP A 402 -28.13 7.85 -2.81
N GLN A 403 -28.91 8.90 -2.51
CA GLN A 403 -28.59 10.26 -2.95
C GLN A 403 -27.27 10.74 -2.36
N SER A 404 -27.08 10.56 -1.05
CA SER A 404 -25.83 10.90 -0.36
C SER A 404 -24.65 10.12 -0.90
N LEU A 405 -24.82 8.80 -1.10
CA LEU A 405 -23.78 7.94 -1.64
C LEU A 405 -23.40 8.32 -3.08
N ARG A 406 -24.39 8.53 -3.96
CA ARG A 406 -24.15 8.90 -5.36
C ARG A 406 -23.38 10.21 -5.47
N ASP A 407 -23.78 11.21 -4.68
CA ASP A 407 -23.09 12.49 -4.59
C ASP A 407 -21.64 12.32 -4.11
N PHE A 408 -21.42 11.57 -3.01
CA PHE A 408 -20.09 11.27 -2.51
C PHE A 408 -19.20 10.56 -3.55
N LEU A 409 -19.69 9.46 -4.15
CA LEU A 409 -18.92 8.68 -5.13
C LEU A 409 -18.63 9.45 -6.41
N SER A 410 -19.49 10.40 -6.78
CA SER A 410 -19.24 11.28 -7.93
C SER A 410 -18.06 12.23 -7.71
N ARG A 411 -17.80 12.63 -6.45
CA ARG A 411 -16.63 13.42 -6.06
C ARG A 411 -15.39 12.56 -5.84
N ALA A 412 -15.55 11.35 -5.31
CA ALA A 412 -14.45 10.44 -4.98
C ALA A 412 -13.84 9.69 -6.19
N GLY A 413 -13.90 10.24 -7.39
CA GLY A 413 -13.28 9.63 -8.59
C GLY A 413 -13.94 8.33 -9.09
N ARG A 414 -15.17 8.02 -8.65
CA ARG A 414 -15.93 6.80 -9.00
C ARG A 414 -15.16 5.49 -8.71
N PRO A 415 -14.94 5.17 -7.43
CA PRO A 415 -14.21 3.97 -7.03
C PRO A 415 -14.96 2.70 -7.45
N ARG A 416 -14.22 1.64 -7.79
CA ARG A 416 -14.80 0.36 -8.23
C ARG A 416 -15.53 -0.39 -7.11
N TYR A 417 -15.12 -0.16 -5.87
CA TYR A 417 -15.66 -0.82 -4.69
C TYR A 417 -16.00 0.19 -3.61
N VAL A 418 -17.03 -0.10 -2.82
CA VAL A 418 -17.43 0.69 -1.65
C VAL A 418 -17.61 -0.25 -0.48
N PHE A 419 -16.98 0.08 0.64
CA PHE A 419 -17.06 -0.72 1.85
C PHE A 419 -18.26 -0.30 2.69
N PHE A 420 -19.16 -1.25 2.96
CA PHE A 420 -20.35 -1.02 3.77
C PHE A 420 -20.15 -1.64 5.15
N ASP A 421 -20.00 -0.79 6.17
CA ASP A 421 -20.03 -1.24 7.55
C ASP A 421 -21.45 -1.20 8.12
N ASP A 422 -21.67 -1.83 9.28
CA ASP A 422 -22.98 -1.95 9.93
C ASP A 422 -24.05 -2.64 9.07
N VAL A 423 -23.63 -3.61 8.24
CA VAL A 423 -24.52 -4.57 7.58
C VAL A 423 -24.82 -5.73 8.56
N ASP A 424 -25.15 -5.40 9.81
CA ASP A 424 -25.36 -6.39 10.87
C ASP A 424 -26.83 -6.84 10.92
N MET A 425 -27.01 -8.15 10.77
CA MET A 425 -28.33 -8.75 10.73
C MET A 425 -28.99 -8.80 12.12
N ARG A 426 -28.23 -8.69 13.21
CA ARG A 426 -28.74 -8.89 14.57
C ARG A 426 -29.38 -7.64 15.18
N ILE A 427 -29.24 -6.48 14.54
CA ILE A 427 -29.67 -5.20 15.09
C ILE A 427 -31.20 -5.05 15.05
N GLY A 428 -31.85 -5.45 13.95
CA GLY A 428 -33.29 -5.21 13.75
C GLY A 428 -34.21 -6.35 14.17
N ALA A 429 -33.70 -7.49 14.65
CA ALA A 429 -34.52 -8.66 14.99
C ALA A 429 -35.61 -8.37 16.04
N ASN A 430 -35.33 -7.45 16.97
CA ASN A 430 -36.24 -7.06 18.05
C ASN A 430 -36.88 -5.69 17.82
N ALA A 431 -36.71 -5.11 16.63
CA ALA A 431 -37.29 -3.80 16.32
C ALA A 431 -38.79 -3.91 16.12
N ALA A 432 -39.51 -2.87 16.56
CA ALA A 432 -40.97 -2.85 16.61
C ALA A 432 -41.62 -3.10 15.24
N ASN A 433 -40.99 -2.62 14.16
CA ASN A 433 -41.49 -2.73 12.78
C ASN A 433 -41.24 -4.11 12.14
N TYR A 434 -40.32 -4.90 12.71
CA TYR A 434 -39.88 -6.16 12.10
C TYR A 434 -40.35 -7.38 12.90
N GLY A 435 -40.36 -7.30 14.24
CA GLY A 435 -40.86 -8.36 15.12
C GLY A 435 -40.12 -9.70 15.06
N ASN A 436 -39.26 -9.93 14.06
CA ASN A 436 -38.33 -11.03 13.95
C ASN A 436 -37.17 -10.71 12.99
N ILE A 437 -36.14 -11.53 13.08
CA ILE A 437 -34.90 -11.44 12.30
C ILE A 437 -35.08 -11.61 10.78
N ASN A 438 -36.06 -12.39 10.31
CA ASN A 438 -36.25 -12.63 8.88
C ASN A 438 -36.84 -11.41 8.16
N LEU A 439 -37.74 -10.68 8.82
CA LEU A 439 -38.29 -9.43 8.27
C LEU A 439 -37.23 -8.33 8.21
N TRP A 440 -36.35 -8.23 9.21
CA TRP A 440 -35.18 -7.35 9.14
C TRP A 440 -34.22 -7.76 8.01
N ALA A 441 -33.90 -9.05 7.90
CA ALA A 441 -33.06 -9.54 6.82
C ALA A 441 -33.63 -9.21 5.44
N GLN A 442 -34.95 -9.31 5.25
CA GLN A 442 -35.58 -8.91 3.99
C GLN A 442 -35.42 -7.41 3.72
N ALA A 443 -35.60 -6.55 4.73
CA ALA A 443 -35.38 -5.11 4.59
C ALA A 443 -33.94 -4.78 4.19
N VAL A 444 -32.95 -5.48 4.78
CA VAL A 444 -31.55 -5.36 4.38
C VAL A 444 -31.36 -5.81 2.94
N VAL A 445 -31.89 -6.98 2.55
CA VAL A 445 -31.80 -7.47 1.16
C VAL A 445 -32.37 -6.45 0.18
N ASP A 446 -33.53 -5.89 0.48
CA ASP A 446 -34.19 -4.89 -0.36
C ASP A 446 -33.37 -3.59 -0.45
N ALA A 447 -32.76 -3.15 0.65
CA ALA A 447 -31.88 -1.99 0.68
C ALA A 447 -30.58 -2.22 -0.11
N LEU A 448 -29.90 -3.36 0.09
CA LEU A 448 -28.69 -3.74 -0.65
C LEU A 448 -28.97 -3.89 -2.15
N ASN A 449 -30.14 -4.44 -2.53
CA ASN A 449 -30.53 -4.52 -3.93
C ASN A 449 -30.86 -3.15 -4.53
N TYR A 450 -31.58 -2.31 -3.79
CA TYR A 450 -31.92 -0.96 -4.25
C TYR A 450 -30.67 -0.11 -4.49
N ILE A 451 -29.81 -0.01 -3.48
CA ILE A 451 -28.58 0.80 -3.54
C ILE A 451 -27.56 0.15 -4.49
N GLY A 452 -27.32 -1.15 -4.33
CA GLY A 452 -26.29 -1.87 -5.08
C GLY A 452 -26.57 -1.97 -6.58
N SER A 453 -27.83 -2.18 -6.99
CA SER A 453 -28.18 -2.23 -8.42
C SER A 453 -27.96 -0.89 -9.11
N ARG A 454 -28.38 0.22 -8.47
CA ARG A 454 -28.15 1.59 -8.97
C ARG A 454 -26.69 1.96 -8.96
N MET A 455 -25.95 1.63 -7.89
CA MET A 455 -24.51 1.86 -7.83
C MET A 455 -23.77 1.17 -8.97
N ARG A 456 -24.15 -0.09 -9.28
CA ARG A 456 -23.57 -0.83 -10.40
C ARG A 456 -23.95 -0.22 -11.75
N SER A 457 -25.21 0.16 -11.96
CA SER A 457 -25.68 0.67 -13.27
C SER A 457 -25.28 2.12 -13.54
N GLU A 458 -25.31 2.99 -12.53
CA GLU A 458 -25.03 4.42 -12.66
C GLU A 458 -23.52 4.74 -12.55
N LEU A 459 -22.77 3.96 -11.76
CA LEU A 459 -21.37 4.28 -11.41
C LEU A 459 -20.37 3.15 -11.70
N GLY A 460 -20.82 1.94 -12.05
CA GLY A 460 -19.94 0.80 -12.29
C GLY A 460 -19.26 0.25 -11.02
N ALA A 461 -19.77 0.61 -9.83
CA ALA A 461 -19.20 0.22 -8.55
C ALA A 461 -19.99 -0.92 -7.87
N THR A 462 -19.33 -1.66 -6.98
CA THR A 462 -19.94 -2.80 -6.24
C THR A 462 -19.65 -2.74 -4.75
N ILE A 463 -20.45 -3.45 -3.95
CA ILE A 463 -20.39 -3.41 -2.48
C ILE A 463 -19.38 -4.44 -1.96
N ILE A 464 -18.61 -4.07 -0.94
CA ILE A 464 -17.87 -4.97 -0.06
C ILE A 464 -18.48 -4.79 1.34
N PRO A 465 -19.39 -5.67 1.81
CA PRO A 465 -19.96 -5.53 3.14
C PRO A 465 -19.00 -6.08 4.20
N ASN A 466 -19.00 -5.46 5.38
CA ASN A 466 -18.51 -6.10 6.59
C ASN A 466 -19.47 -7.23 6.97
N SER A 467 -19.03 -8.48 6.77
CA SER A 467 -19.84 -9.65 7.06
C SER A 467 -19.85 -10.06 8.53
N ALA A 468 -18.93 -9.49 9.33
CA ALA A 468 -18.77 -9.65 10.78
C ALA A 468 -19.42 -10.92 11.37
N TRP A 469 -20.55 -10.78 12.06
CA TRP A 469 -21.22 -11.82 12.83
C TRP A 469 -22.16 -12.72 12.00
N SER A 470 -22.26 -12.52 10.69
CA SER A 470 -23.19 -13.29 9.83
C SER A 470 -22.59 -13.58 8.45
N PRO A 471 -21.38 -14.18 8.36
CA PRO A 471 -20.80 -14.56 7.07
C PRO A 471 -21.69 -15.56 6.31
N ALA A 472 -22.45 -16.37 7.05
CA ALA A 472 -23.40 -17.32 6.49
C ALA A 472 -24.58 -16.68 5.74
N PHE A 473 -24.83 -15.37 5.92
CA PHE A 473 -25.91 -14.65 5.25
C PHE A 473 -25.80 -14.65 3.73
N TRP A 474 -24.58 -14.73 3.20
CA TRP A 474 -24.32 -14.76 1.76
C TRP A 474 -23.97 -16.14 1.23
N LEU A 475 -24.11 -17.22 2.02
CA LEU A 475 -23.74 -18.56 1.60
C LEU A 475 -24.90 -19.31 0.95
N ARG A 476 -24.57 -20.15 -0.04
CA ARG A 476 -25.52 -21.11 -0.60
C ARG A 476 -25.86 -22.20 0.40
N GLY A 477 -27.01 -22.83 0.22
CA GLY A 477 -27.46 -23.92 1.08
C GLY A 477 -26.56 -25.15 0.97
N MET A 478 -26.31 -25.83 2.10
CA MET A 478 -25.61 -27.11 2.16
C MET A 478 -26.60 -28.27 2.13
N ASN A 479 -26.18 -29.40 1.56
CA ASN A 479 -26.92 -30.67 1.53
C ASN A 479 -28.35 -30.52 0.99
N GLY A 480 -28.53 -29.72 -0.06
CA GLY A 480 -29.85 -29.43 -0.64
C GLY A 480 -30.73 -28.49 0.18
N GLY A 481 -30.19 -27.87 1.24
CA GLY A 481 -30.86 -26.80 1.97
C GLY A 481 -31.03 -25.54 1.13
N PRO A 482 -31.91 -24.61 1.56
CA PRO A 482 -32.10 -23.35 0.87
C PRO A 482 -30.89 -22.43 1.02
N ASP A 483 -30.70 -21.58 0.02
CA ASP A 483 -29.75 -20.47 0.09
C ASP A 483 -30.12 -19.48 1.20
N ALA A 484 -29.10 -18.88 1.81
CA ALA A 484 -29.32 -17.81 2.77
C ALA A 484 -29.88 -16.55 2.06
N PRO A 485 -30.64 -15.68 2.78
CA PRO A 485 -31.34 -14.56 2.14
C PRO A 485 -30.42 -13.59 1.38
N GLY A 486 -29.19 -13.39 1.88
CA GLY A 486 -28.21 -12.50 1.26
C GLY A 486 -27.68 -12.99 -0.09
N VAL A 487 -27.85 -14.28 -0.45
CA VAL A 487 -27.44 -14.82 -1.76
C VAL A 487 -28.09 -14.04 -2.92
N ALA A 488 -29.33 -13.55 -2.73
CA ALA A 488 -30.03 -12.74 -3.72
C ALA A 488 -29.30 -11.41 -4.04
N THR A 489 -28.43 -10.93 -3.16
CA THR A 489 -27.69 -9.67 -3.31
C THR A 489 -26.33 -9.84 -3.99
N LEU A 490 -25.84 -11.08 -4.19
CA LEU A 490 -24.51 -11.38 -4.75
C LEU A 490 -24.16 -10.67 -6.06
N PRO A 491 -25.10 -10.42 -7.00
CA PRO A 491 -24.78 -9.65 -8.21
C PRO A 491 -24.26 -8.24 -7.91
N ASN A 492 -24.63 -7.65 -6.77
CA ASN A 492 -24.22 -6.31 -6.36
C ASN A 492 -22.96 -6.32 -5.46
N MET A 493 -22.47 -7.51 -5.08
CA MET A 493 -21.32 -7.70 -4.21
C MET A 493 -20.04 -7.94 -5.02
N GLY A 494 -19.06 -7.06 -4.83
CA GLY A 494 -17.71 -7.19 -5.39
C GLY A 494 -16.74 -7.94 -4.49
N GLY A 495 -17.09 -8.13 -3.22
CA GLY A 495 -16.25 -8.76 -2.22
C GLY A 495 -16.94 -8.90 -0.88
N PHE A 496 -16.19 -9.39 0.11
CA PHE A 496 -16.59 -9.49 1.51
C PHE A 496 -15.39 -9.19 2.41
N LEU A 497 -15.63 -8.48 3.51
CA LEU A 497 -14.72 -8.45 4.63
C LEU A 497 -15.25 -9.38 5.73
N ILE A 498 -14.39 -10.24 6.26
CA ILE A 498 -14.70 -11.13 7.37
C ILE A 498 -13.99 -10.58 8.61
N GLU A 499 -14.69 -9.74 9.36
CA GLU A 499 -14.18 -9.23 10.64
C GLU A 499 -14.10 -10.38 11.65
N HIS A 500 -13.02 -10.40 12.43
CA HIS A 500 -12.70 -11.50 13.34
C HIS A 500 -12.53 -12.85 12.63
N ALA A 501 -11.99 -12.84 11.40
CA ALA A 501 -11.70 -14.05 10.66
C ALA A 501 -10.83 -15.00 11.50
N PHE A 502 -11.37 -16.17 11.83
CA PHE A 502 -10.75 -17.25 12.60
C PHE A 502 -10.47 -16.96 14.09
N THR A 503 -9.99 -15.76 14.43
CA THR A 503 -9.69 -15.32 15.80
C THR A 503 -10.38 -14.01 16.14
N HIS A 504 -10.80 -13.89 17.40
CA HIS A 504 -11.51 -12.72 17.91
C HIS A 504 -10.87 -12.22 19.21
N ALA A 505 -10.36 -11.00 19.16
CA ALA A 505 -9.88 -10.25 20.31
C ALA A 505 -11.03 -9.80 21.21
N ARG A 506 -11.20 -10.44 22.37
CA ARG A 506 -12.14 -10.05 23.41
C ARG A 506 -11.44 -9.12 24.40
N VAL A 507 -11.24 -7.86 23.99
CA VAL A 507 -10.44 -6.88 24.76
C VAL A 507 -10.91 -6.75 26.21
N SER A 508 -12.22 -6.61 26.44
CA SER A 508 -12.80 -6.51 27.79
C SER A 508 -12.62 -7.77 28.65
N GLN A 509 -12.35 -8.92 28.02
CA GLN A 509 -12.11 -10.20 28.68
C GLN A 509 -10.62 -10.58 28.69
N ASN A 510 -9.75 -9.69 28.17
CA ASN A 510 -8.31 -9.89 28.02
C ASN A 510 -7.94 -11.26 27.43
N ARG A 511 -8.62 -11.68 26.36
CA ARG A 511 -8.39 -12.99 25.71
C ARG A 511 -8.63 -12.94 24.21
N THR A 512 -8.01 -13.87 23.49
CA THR A 512 -8.32 -14.14 22.07
C THR A 512 -9.08 -15.46 21.96
N THR A 513 -10.24 -15.45 21.32
CA THR A 513 -11.11 -16.64 21.19
C THR A 513 -11.16 -17.16 19.76
N VAL A 514 -11.32 -18.48 19.63
CA VAL A 514 -11.59 -19.17 18.36
C VAL A 514 -12.98 -19.81 18.46
N GLN A 515 -13.78 -19.70 17.40
CA GLN A 515 -15.12 -20.28 17.39
C GLN A 515 -15.08 -21.81 17.33
N ASN A 516 -16.14 -22.46 17.83
CA ASN A 516 -16.26 -23.91 17.76
C ASN A 516 -16.41 -24.37 16.30
N TYR A 517 -15.73 -25.46 15.97
CA TYR A 517 -15.75 -26.08 14.64
C TYR A 517 -15.49 -27.59 14.74
N GLY A 518 -16.08 -28.37 13.83
CA GLY A 518 -16.04 -29.83 13.87
C GLY A 518 -17.33 -30.49 14.37
N THR A 519 -18.46 -29.78 14.25
CA THR A 519 -19.79 -30.34 14.56
C THR A 519 -20.75 -30.11 13.40
N THR A 520 -21.66 -31.05 13.19
CA THR A 520 -22.73 -30.98 12.17
C THR A 520 -23.92 -30.14 12.62
N ARG A 521 -23.78 -29.31 13.66
CA ARG A 521 -24.84 -28.43 14.15
C ARG A 521 -24.96 -27.16 13.30
N ASP A 522 -26.14 -26.55 13.37
CA ASP A 522 -26.46 -25.26 12.74
C ASP A 522 -26.16 -25.22 11.23
N LEU A 523 -26.40 -26.34 10.54
CA LEU A 523 -26.33 -26.36 9.08
C LEU A 523 -27.42 -25.44 8.53
N ASN A 524 -27.03 -24.53 7.65
CA ASN A 524 -27.91 -23.55 7.01
C ASN A 524 -28.53 -22.49 7.95
N ASN A 525 -28.09 -22.42 9.22
CA ASN A 525 -28.50 -21.33 10.10
C ASN A 525 -27.64 -20.08 9.85
N TRP A 526 -28.09 -19.24 8.92
CA TRP A 526 -27.35 -18.06 8.49
C TRP A 526 -27.13 -17.01 9.60
N GLN A 527 -27.86 -17.09 10.70
CA GLN A 527 -27.77 -16.15 11.83
C GLN A 527 -26.58 -16.44 12.75
N VAL A 528 -26.00 -17.64 12.64
CA VAL A 528 -24.92 -18.07 13.52
C VAL A 528 -23.59 -17.66 12.92
N TRP A 529 -22.75 -17.09 13.77
CA TRP A 529 -21.36 -16.85 13.45
C TRP A 529 -20.62 -18.16 13.72
N THR A 530 -20.17 -18.88 12.69
CA THR A 530 -19.38 -20.10 12.85
C THR A 530 -18.08 -20.03 12.06
N LEU A 531 -17.05 -20.74 12.53
CA LEU A 531 -15.77 -20.84 11.82
C LEU A 531 -15.95 -21.47 10.44
N ARG A 532 -16.86 -22.46 10.33
CA ARG A 532 -17.19 -23.13 9.06
C ARG A 532 -17.64 -22.11 8.02
N ASP A 533 -18.56 -21.23 8.40
CA ASP A 533 -19.17 -20.29 7.46
C ASP A 533 -18.20 -19.18 7.07
N GLN A 534 -17.23 -18.84 7.93
CA GLN A 534 -16.10 -17.98 7.56
C GLN A 534 -15.19 -18.65 6.51
N ILE A 535 -14.83 -19.93 6.72
CA ILE A 535 -14.04 -20.71 5.75
C ILE A 535 -14.79 -20.76 4.41
N ARG A 536 -16.09 -21.08 4.45
CA ARG A 536 -16.94 -21.12 3.26
C ARG A 536 -17.00 -19.80 2.54
N LEU A 537 -17.26 -18.68 3.24
CA LEU A 537 -17.36 -17.37 2.60
C LEU A 537 -16.05 -16.97 1.93
N ALA A 538 -14.91 -17.35 2.54
CA ALA A 538 -13.60 -17.12 1.98
C ALA A 538 -13.28 -17.96 0.73
N THR A 539 -13.98 -19.08 0.50
CA THR A 539 -13.63 -20.04 -0.56
C THR A 539 -14.72 -20.26 -1.61
N GLU A 540 -15.98 -19.98 -1.31
CA GLU A 540 -17.12 -20.27 -2.20
C GLU A 540 -17.22 -19.29 -3.37
N TYR A 541 -16.67 -18.08 -3.23
CA TYR A 541 -16.70 -17.01 -4.23
C TYR A 541 -15.29 -16.50 -4.59
N PRO A 542 -14.42 -17.35 -5.19
CA PRO A 542 -13.01 -16.98 -5.43
C PRO A 542 -12.82 -15.83 -6.43
N ASP A 543 -13.85 -15.51 -7.23
CA ASP A 543 -13.91 -14.37 -8.14
C ASP A 543 -14.09 -13.02 -7.41
N LYS A 544 -14.57 -13.05 -6.16
CA LYS A 544 -14.82 -11.87 -5.33
C LYS A 544 -13.62 -11.54 -4.47
N ILE A 545 -13.50 -10.26 -4.09
CA ILE A 545 -12.51 -9.83 -3.11
C ILE A 545 -12.84 -10.45 -1.75
N ILE A 546 -11.87 -11.08 -1.11
CA ILE A 546 -12.02 -11.59 0.27
C ILE A 546 -10.98 -10.87 1.14
N ILE A 547 -11.46 -10.08 2.10
CA ILE A 547 -10.62 -9.45 3.11
C ILE A 547 -10.77 -10.25 4.40
N LEU A 548 -9.74 -10.98 4.78
CA LEU A 548 -9.67 -11.69 6.05
C LEU A 548 -9.13 -10.74 7.09
N HIS A 549 -9.92 -10.47 8.13
CA HIS A 549 -9.54 -9.57 9.21
C HIS A 549 -9.50 -10.28 10.58
N PRO A 550 -8.57 -11.24 10.80
CA PRO A 550 -8.37 -11.83 12.12
C PRO A 550 -7.98 -10.78 13.15
N THR A 551 -8.50 -10.92 14.38
CA THR A 551 -8.11 -10.02 15.47
C THR A 551 -7.59 -10.78 16.68
N TYR A 552 -6.64 -10.19 17.40
CA TYR A 552 -6.05 -10.79 18.59
C TYR A 552 -5.70 -9.74 19.66
N VAL A 553 -5.58 -10.17 20.91
CA VAL A 553 -5.06 -9.35 22.00
C VAL A 553 -3.54 -9.56 22.10
N PRO A 554 -2.71 -8.51 21.98
CA PRO A 554 -1.26 -8.63 22.08
C PRO A 554 -0.81 -8.84 23.53
N GLY A 555 0.38 -9.43 23.72
CA GLY A 555 1.03 -9.55 25.03
C GLY A 555 0.48 -10.63 25.97
N LEU A 556 -0.42 -11.50 25.50
CA LEU A 556 -0.89 -12.67 26.24
C LEU A 556 0.05 -13.86 26.04
N ALA A 557 0.04 -14.79 27.00
CA ALA A 557 0.85 -16.01 26.94
C ALA A 557 0.56 -16.88 25.70
N ASP A 558 -0.69 -16.88 25.22
CA ASP A 558 -1.11 -17.63 24.02
C ASP A 558 -1.14 -16.78 22.74
N THR A 559 -0.76 -15.48 22.79
CA THR A 559 -0.83 -14.58 21.63
C THR A 559 -0.17 -15.18 20.39
N GLN A 560 1.04 -15.72 20.53
CA GLN A 560 1.77 -16.29 19.39
C GLN A 560 1.02 -17.49 18.78
N GLN A 561 0.46 -18.38 19.60
CA GLN A 561 -0.32 -19.51 19.12
C GLN A 561 -1.57 -19.05 18.35
N ARG A 562 -2.22 -17.98 18.81
CA ARG A 562 -3.41 -17.40 18.15
C ARG A 562 -3.08 -16.72 16.84
N VAL A 563 -1.99 -15.97 16.77
CA VAL A 563 -1.50 -15.38 15.52
C VAL A 563 -1.13 -16.48 14.52
N ARG A 564 -0.38 -17.50 14.95
CA ARG A 564 -0.07 -18.68 14.13
C ARG A 564 -1.32 -19.38 13.61
N PHE A 565 -2.32 -19.58 14.47
CA PHE A 565 -3.61 -20.16 14.07
C PHE A 565 -4.31 -19.32 12.99
N ALA A 566 -4.38 -18.00 13.17
CA ALA A 566 -5.00 -17.08 12.20
C ALA A 566 -4.26 -17.07 10.86
N VAL A 567 -2.92 -16.95 10.89
CA VAL A 567 -2.07 -16.92 9.69
C VAL A 567 -2.17 -18.24 8.92
N ALA A 568 -2.14 -19.39 9.60
CA ALA A 568 -2.36 -20.68 8.95
C ALA A 568 -3.74 -20.75 8.28
N GLY A 569 -4.80 -20.30 8.96
CA GLY A 569 -6.14 -20.22 8.37
C GLY A 569 -6.16 -19.38 7.09
N CYS A 570 -5.54 -18.20 7.12
CA CYS A 570 -5.41 -17.33 5.94
C CYS A 570 -4.66 -18.01 4.79
N LEU A 571 -3.54 -18.67 5.07
CA LEU A 571 -2.76 -19.42 4.07
C LEU A 571 -3.52 -20.65 3.55
N ILE A 572 -4.39 -21.27 4.34
CA ILE A 572 -5.22 -22.38 3.87
C ILE A 572 -6.27 -21.88 2.88
N VAL A 573 -7.01 -20.82 3.22
CA VAL A 573 -8.15 -20.37 2.39
C VAL A 573 -7.78 -19.40 1.26
N GLN A 574 -6.54 -18.90 1.20
CA GLN A 574 -6.18 -17.86 0.24
C GLN A 574 -6.38 -18.26 -1.23
N HIS A 575 -6.75 -17.28 -2.04
CA HIS A 575 -6.81 -17.32 -3.50
C HIS A 575 -6.35 -15.98 -4.08
N GLU A 576 -6.33 -15.83 -5.40
CA GLU A 576 -5.82 -14.64 -6.09
C GLU A 576 -6.58 -13.33 -5.80
N ASN A 577 -7.68 -13.35 -5.04
CA ASN A 577 -8.44 -12.18 -4.60
C ASN A 577 -8.51 -12.05 -3.07
N THR A 578 -7.67 -12.80 -2.34
CA THR A 578 -7.56 -12.69 -0.88
C THR A 578 -6.60 -11.57 -0.48
N TYR A 579 -6.99 -10.83 0.55
CA TYR A 579 -6.22 -9.82 1.24
C TYR A 579 -6.36 -10.05 2.74
N VAL A 580 -5.33 -9.74 3.51
CA VAL A 580 -5.27 -10.05 4.94
C VAL A 580 -4.86 -8.83 5.75
N GLU A 581 -5.54 -8.64 6.87
CA GLU A 581 -5.11 -7.76 7.94
C GLU A 581 -5.23 -8.49 9.26
N ILE A 582 -4.10 -8.75 9.91
CA ILE A 582 -4.10 -9.31 11.26
C ILE A 582 -4.10 -8.11 12.21
N GLU A 583 -5.17 -7.89 12.97
CA GLU A 583 -5.30 -6.68 13.80
C GLU A 583 -5.07 -6.96 15.29
N PRO A 584 -4.08 -6.31 15.94
CA PRO A 584 -3.98 -6.28 17.38
C PRO A 584 -5.03 -5.33 17.99
N ARG A 585 -5.82 -5.80 18.97
CA ARG A 585 -6.78 -4.98 19.73
C ARG A 585 -6.47 -4.99 21.23
N GLY A 586 -6.58 -3.83 21.89
CA GLY A 586 -6.50 -3.73 23.35
C GLY A 586 -5.29 -3.01 23.96
N GLY A 587 -4.59 -2.15 23.19
CA GLY A 587 -3.54 -1.25 23.67
C GLY A 587 -3.72 0.17 23.11
N SER A 588 -3.33 1.20 23.87
CA SER A 588 -3.43 2.60 23.47
C SER A 588 -2.33 2.95 22.46
N GLY A 589 -2.63 2.74 21.17
CA GLY A 589 -1.84 3.24 20.06
C GLY A 589 -0.79 2.25 19.57
N LEU A 590 -1.15 1.57 18.50
CA LEU A 590 -0.45 1.49 17.22
C LEU A 590 -0.81 0.13 16.60
N GLN A 591 -1.53 0.13 15.47
CA GLN A 591 -1.48 -1.00 14.54
C GLN A 591 -0.01 -1.09 14.11
N TYR A 592 0.73 -2.05 14.66
CA TYR A 592 2.16 -2.30 14.37
C TYR A 592 3.06 -1.05 14.44
N PRO A 593 3.77 -0.79 15.55
CA PRO A 593 4.49 0.46 15.81
C PRO A 593 5.44 1.02 14.73
N GLU A 594 5.78 0.24 13.71
CA GLU A 594 6.68 0.60 12.59
C GLU A 594 6.19 0.10 11.22
N GLY A 595 4.89 -0.25 11.08
CA GLY A 595 4.37 -0.97 9.89
C GLY A 595 4.79 -2.45 9.85
N TYR A 596 5.43 -2.94 10.92
CA TYR A 596 5.94 -4.31 11.00
C TYR A 596 4.83 -5.31 11.39
N TYR A 597 4.30 -6.02 10.40
CA TYR A 597 3.36 -7.13 10.58
C TYR A 597 4.01 -8.31 11.34
N PRO A 598 3.22 -9.24 11.92
CA PRO A 598 3.77 -10.36 12.68
C PRO A 598 4.72 -11.20 11.80
N PRO A 599 5.89 -11.63 12.31
CA PRO A 599 6.87 -12.37 11.53
C PRO A 599 6.32 -13.67 10.95
N GLU A 600 5.30 -14.25 11.58
CA GLU A 600 4.56 -15.42 11.10
C GLU A 600 4.00 -15.25 9.69
N MET A 601 3.73 -14.01 9.23
CA MET A 601 3.23 -13.71 7.89
C MET A 601 4.31 -13.77 6.79
N PHE A 602 5.60 -13.80 7.13
CA PHE A 602 6.71 -13.65 6.17
C PHE A 602 7.42 -14.96 5.84
N VAL A 603 6.79 -16.11 6.10
CA VAL A 603 7.39 -17.43 5.82
C VAL A 603 7.55 -17.64 4.30
N PRO A 604 8.73 -18.07 3.81
CA PRO A 604 9.01 -18.19 2.38
C PRO A 604 8.43 -19.46 1.76
N LEU A 605 7.11 -19.55 1.69
CA LEU A 605 6.41 -20.72 1.15
C LEU A 605 6.40 -20.76 -0.39
N GLY A 606 6.52 -19.62 -1.06
CA GLY A 606 6.24 -19.51 -2.50
C GLY A 606 4.74 -19.51 -2.78
N ARG A 607 4.34 -19.87 -4.00
CA ARG A 607 2.93 -20.04 -4.37
C ARG A 607 2.40 -21.39 -3.88
N TRP A 608 1.10 -21.45 -3.59
CA TRP A 608 0.44 -22.73 -3.37
C TRP A 608 0.42 -23.52 -4.69
N THR A 609 0.58 -24.84 -4.60
CA THR A 609 0.63 -25.70 -5.79
C THR A 609 -0.70 -26.35 -6.11
N GLU A 610 -1.64 -26.33 -5.16
CA GLU A 610 -2.96 -26.95 -5.24
C GLU A 610 -3.93 -26.26 -4.26
N ASP A 611 -5.22 -26.57 -4.41
CA ASP A 611 -6.24 -26.24 -3.43
C ASP A 611 -5.98 -27.00 -2.12
N PHE A 612 -6.50 -26.49 -1.01
CA PHE A 612 -6.38 -27.21 0.26
C PHE A 612 -7.21 -28.49 0.24
N ARG A 613 -6.75 -29.49 0.98
CA ARG A 613 -7.49 -30.73 1.24
C ARG A 613 -7.80 -30.86 2.72
N ILE A 614 -8.86 -31.59 3.02
CA ILE A 614 -9.26 -31.91 4.40
C ILE A 614 -8.98 -33.39 4.62
N LEU A 615 -8.12 -33.70 5.59
CA LEU A 615 -7.80 -35.06 6.00
C LEU A 615 -8.67 -35.45 7.20
N ASN A 616 -9.05 -36.72 7.28
CA ASN A 616 -9.77 -37.31 8.41
C ASN A 616 -11.07 -36.57 8.79
N GLY A 617 -11.78 -36.07 7.77
CA GLY A 617 -13.02 -35.30 7.93
C GLY A 617 -13.39 -34.58 6.64
N ASP A 618 -14.32 -33.63 6.76
CA ASP A 618 -14.78 -32.79 5.66
C ASP A 618 -15.06 -31.36 6.16
N LEU A 619 -15.54 -30.48 5.26
CA LEU A 619 -15.81 -29.08 5.59
C LEU A 619 -16.94 -28.91 6.62
N ILE A 620 -17.89 -29.85 6.67
CA ILE A 620 -19.06 -29.84 7.53
C ILE A 620 -18.74 -30.45 8.91
N SER A 621 -18.19 -31.66 8.92
CA SER A 621 -17.88 -32.43 10.13
C SER A 621 -16.55 -32.01 10.78
N GLY A 622 -15.72 -31.25 10.06
CA GLY A 622 -14.39 -30.80 10.48
C GLY A 622 -13.32 -31.86 10.26
N GLY A 623 -12.11 -31.39 9.94
CA GLY A 623 -10.94 -32.24 9.72
C GLY A 623 -9.66 -31.44 9.78
N LEU A 624 -8.55 -32.07 9.41
CA LEU A 624 -7.23 -31.44 9.34
C LEU A 624 -7.03 -30.83 7.95
N PHE A 625 -6.94 -29.51 7.87
CA PHE A 625 -6.73 -28.81 6.61
C PHE A 625 -5.24 -28.81 6.27
N VAL A 626 -4.92 -29.18 5.04
CA VAL A 626 -3.54 -29.22 4.55
C VAL A 626 -3.47 -28.58 3.17
N ARG A 627 -2.47 -27.72 2.95
CA ARG A 627 -2.19 -27.15 1.64
C ARG A 627 -0.70 -27.17 1.34
N ASN A 628 -0.37 -27.65 0.15
CA ASN A 628 1.00 -27.67 -0.34
C ASN A 628 1.38 -26.36 -1.04
N TYR A 629 2.62 -25.96 -0.84
CA TYR A 629 3.28 -24.82 -1.44
C TYR A 629 4.57 -25.29 -2.10
N GLU A 630 5.08 -24.50 -3.05
CA GLU A 630 6.34 -24.78 -3.75
C GLU A 630 7.46 -25.16 -2.77
N ASN A 631 7.60 -24.34 -1.73
CA ASN A 631 8.64 -24.45 -0.72
C ASN A 631 8.09 -24.89 0.65
N GLY A 632 6.91 -25.50 0.75
CA GLY A 632 6.40 -25.86 2.07
C GLY A 632 5.01 -26.48 2.12
N ILE A 633 4.49 -26.62 3.33
CA ILE A 633 3.20 -27.20 3.64
C ILE A 633 2.60 -26.43 4.81
N VAL A 634 1.34 -26.04 4.69
CA VAL A 634 0.56 -25.46 5.77
C VAL A 634 -0.42 -26.51 6.28
N VAL A 635 -0.47 -26.68 7.59
CA VAL A 635 -1.32 -27.63 8.29
C VAL A 635 -2.13 -26.88 9.33
N TRP A 636 -3.45 -27.00 9.32
CA TRP A 636 -4.34 -26.24 10.18
C TRP A 636 -5.41 -27.15 10.77
N ASN A 637 -5.47 -27.20 12.10
CA ASN A 637 -6.53 -27.87 12.85
C ASN A 637 -7.49 -26.82 13.41
N PRO A 638 -8.56 -26.47 12.67
CA PRO A 638 -9.61 -25.58 13.17
C PRO A 638 -10.54 -26.25 14.19
N CYS A 639 -10.52 -27.58 14.32
CA CYS A 639 -11.45 -28.29 15.19
C CYS A 639 -11.20 -27.93 16.66
N HIS A 640 -12.29 -27.83 17.42
CA HIS A 640 -12.25 -27.50 18.85
C HIS A 640 -12.29 -28.74 19.75
N ASP A 641 -12.63 -29.90 19.21
CA ASP A 641 -13.00 -31.11 19.96
C ASP A 641 -12.02 -32.27 19.80
N ARG A 642 -11.04 -32.17 18.89
CA ARG A 642 -10.10 -33.25 18.60
C ARG A 642 -8.75 -32.76 18.13
N ASP A 643 -7.75 -33.58 18.41
CA ASP A 643 -6.36 -33.40 17.97
C ASP A 643 -6.09 -34.32 16.78
N PHE A 644 -5.12 -33.95 15.93
CA PHE A 644 -4.70 -34.76 14.79
C PHE A 644 -3.19 -34.99 14.82
N THR A 645 -2.73 -35.86 13.93
CA THR A 645 -1.31 -36.02 13.62
C THR A 645 -1.07 -35.77 12.14
N PHE A 646 0.15 -35.34 11.81
CA PHE A 646 0.58 -35.16 10.43
C PHE A 646 2.01 -35.68 10.26
N THR A 647 2.21 -36.56 9.27
CA THR A 647 3.53 -37.09 8.93
C THR A 647 4.19 -36.21 7.88
N LEU A 648 5.37 -35.65 8.18
CA LEU A 648 6.07 -34.81 7.22
C LEU A 648 6.62 -35.64 6.05
N PRO A 649 6.38 -35.22 4.79
CA PRO A 649 6.86 -35.96 3.63
C PRO A 649 8.33 -35.69 3.27
N ARG A 650 8.92 -34.61 3.79
CA ARG A 650 10.31 -34.20 3.53
C ARG A 650 10.87 -33.38 4.68
N ASP A 651 12.20 -33.23 4.73
CA ASP A 651 12.89 -32.37 5.69
C ASP A 651 12.46 -30.92 5.51
N LEU A 652 11.86 -30.33 6.53
CA LEU A 652 11.33 -28.96 6.54
C LEU A 652 11.59 -28.29 7.89
N TYR A 653 11.67 -26.97 7.88
CA TYR A 653 11.70 -26.16 9.09
C TYR A 653 10.28 -25.83 9.56
N ASP A 654 10.04 -25.83 10.86
CA ASP A 654 8.86 -25.20 11.44
C ASP A 654 9.01 -23.67 11.54
N TRP A 655 7.98 -22.95 12.02
CA TRP A 655 8.04 -21.50 12.23
C TRP A 655 9.22 -21.03 13.08
N ASP A 656 9.63 -21.83 14.05
CA ASP A 656 10.73 -21.54 14.98
C ASP A 656 12.10 -21.93 14.41
N ARG A 657 12.15 -22.32 13.12
CA ARG A 657 13.35 -22.77 12.40
C ARG A 657 13.94 -24.06 12.93
N ASN A 658 13.16 -24.89 13.61
CA ASN A 658 13.59 -26.24 13.97
C ASN A 658 13.46 -27.15 12.76
N LEU A 659 14.54 -27.87 12.41
CA LEU A 659 14.51 -28.86 11.34
C LEU A 659 13.72 -30.10 11.79
N ILE A 660 12.60 -30.35 11.12
CA ILE A 660 11.77 -31.55 11.30
C ILE A 660 12.05 -32.51 10.14
N ARG A 661 12.46 -33.73 10.49
CA ARG A 661 12.88 -34.74 9.50
C ARG A 661 11.67 -35.38 8.80
N ALA A 662 11.87 -35.78 7.56
CA ALA A 662 10.91 -36.59 6.81
C ALA A 662 10.50 -37.85 7.61
N GLY A 663 9.22 -38.22 7.55
CA GLY A 663 8.66 -39.34 8.30
C GLY A 663 8.32 -39.04 9.76
N THR A 664 8.71 -37.87 10.29
CA THR A 664 8.33 -37.46 11.65
C THR A 664 6.81 -37.25 11.73
N VAL A 665 6.18 -37.88 12.72
CA VAL A 665 4.77 -37.69 13.05
C VAL A 665 4.64 -36.54 14.03
N VAL A 666 4.11 -35.41 13.56
CA VAL A 666 3.91 -34.20 14.36
C VAL A 666 2.48 -34.20 14.94
N GLN A 667 2.36 -33.83 16.21
CA GLN A 667 1.07 -33.60 16.85
C GLN A 667 0.52 -32.24 16.41
N ILE A 668 -0.75 -32.22 16.02
CA ILE A 668 -1.49 -31.01 15.63
C ILE A 668 -2.68 -30.86 16.58
N PRO A 669 -2.49 -30.22 17.74
CA PRO A 669 -3.55 -30.02 18.71
C PRO A 669 -4.72 -29.23 18.12
N ARG A 670 -5.90 -29.37 18.72
CA ARG A 670 -7.09 -28.57 18.42
C ARG A 670 -6.79 -27.08 18.39
N GLN A 671 -7.42 -26.36 17.47
CA GLN A 671 -7.28 -24.91 17.29
C GLN A 671 -5.81 -24.45 17.17
N THR A 672 -4.99 -25.19 16.42
CA THR A 672 -3.60 -24.80 16.09
C THR A 672 -3.37 -24.74 14.59
N GLY A 673 -2.42 -23.90 14.20
CA GLY A 673 -1.84 -23.88 12.86
C GLY A 673 -0.38 -24.28 12.95
N HIS A 674 0.16 -24.84 11.87
CA HIS A 674 1.57 -25.14 11.69
C HIS A 674 1.97 -24.83 10.25
N VAL A 675 3.14 -24.24 10.09
CA VAL A 675 3.75 -24.03 8.78
C VAL A 675 5.09 -24.74 8.77
N PHE A 676 5.30 -25.55 7.74
CA PHE A 676 6.55 -26.23 7.46
C PHE A 676 7.10 -25.74 6.14
N TYR A 677 8.35 -25.28 6.10
CA TYR A 677 8.92 -24.68 4.89
C TYR A 677 10.36 -25.10 4.65
N SER A 678 10.78 -24.98 3.40
CA SER A 678 12.14 -25.17 2.97
C SER A 678 12.80 -23.82 2.72
N ALA A 679 14.03 -23.66 3.16
CA ALA A 679 14.81 -22.44 2.95
C ALA A 679 16.29 -22.78 2.77
N PRO A 680 17.05 -21.99 1.99
CA PRO A 680 18.50 -22.08 1.98
C PRO A 680 19.07 -21.56 3.31
N GLU A 681 20.13 -22.19 3.79
CA GLU A 681 20.85 -21.77 5.00
C GLU A 681 22.34 -21.67 4.67
N ILE A 682 22.76 -20.48 4.22
CA ILE A 682 24.15 -20.26 3.81
C ILE A 682 24.98 -19.87 5.02
N THR A 683 25.83 -20.81 5.44
CA THR A 683 26.91 -20.55 6.39
C THR A 683 28.15 -20.06 5.64
N VAL A 684 28.84 -19.06 6.19
CA VAL A 684 30.06 -18.49 5.61
C VAL A 684 31.13 -18.43 6.69
N GLU A 685 32.35 -18.84 6.34
CA GLU A 685 33.54 -18.79 7.17
C GLU A 685 34.64 -18.03 6.43
N LEU A 686 35.31 -17.12 7.11
CA LEU A 686 36.42 -16.34 6.56
C LEU A 686 37.70 -16.70 7.31
N SER A 687 38.74 -17.07 6.57
CA SER A 687 40.05 -17.45 7.13
C SER A 687 41.18 -16.71 6.40
N PRO A 688 42.07 -16.00 7.12
CA PRO A 688 43.28 -15.46 6.51
C PRO A 688 44.33 -16.56 6.34
N GLN A 689 45.17 -16.43 5.32
CA GLN A 689 46.37 -17.24 5.16
C GLN A 689 47.36 -17.01 6.33
N ASN A 690 47.48 -15.76 6.79
CA ASN A 690 48.33 -15.37 7.91
C ASN A 690 47.55 -14.45 8.87
N ALA A 691 47.58 -14.75 10.17
CA ALA A 691 46.88 -13.95 11.19
C ALA A 691 47.59 -12.63 11.55
N GLN A 692 48.86 -12.48 11.18
CA GLN A 692 49.66 -11.28 11.40
C GLN A 692 50.35 -10.88 10.10
N VAL A 693 50.23 -9.60 9.73
CA VAL A 693 50.70 -9.05 8.44
C VAL A 693 51.24 -7.65 8.72
N LEU A 694 52.44 -7.33 8.23
CA LEU A 694 53.04 -6.01 8.39
C LEU A 694 52.52 -5.03 7.32
N PRO A 695 52.52 -3.71 7.59
CA PRO A 695 52.23 -2.71 6.56
C PRO A 695 53.08 -2.90 5.31
N GLY A 696 52.46 -2.70 4.15
CA GLY A 696 53.03 -2.93 2.82
C GLY A 696 52.95 -4.38 2.31
N GLN A 697 52.68 -5.37 3.17
CA GLN A 697 52.57 -6.79 2.76
C GLN A 697 51.17 -7.14 2.26
N THR A 698 51.08 -8.24 1.50
CA THR A 698 49.81 -8.81 1.05
C THR A 698 49.40 -10.01 1.89
N VAL A 699 48.09 -10.18 2.09
CA VAL A 699 47.49 -11.36 2.71
C VAL A 699 46.34 -11.86 1.87
N GLN A 700 46.32 -13.18 1.64
CA GLN A 700 45.19 -13.86 1.02
C GLN A 700 44.19 -14.29 2.09
N PHE A 701 42.91 -14.12 1.79
CA PHE A 701 41.79 -14.61 2.57
C PHE A 701 41.03 -15.66 1.77
N THR A 702 40.58 -16.71 2.45
CA THR A 702 39.67 -17.73 1.92
C THR A 702 38.32 -17.61 2.61
N VAL A 703 37.28 -17.44 1.80
CA VAL A 703 35.87 -17.47 2.19
C VAL A 703 35.33 -18.84 1.83
N THR A 704 34.95 -19.64 2.82
CA THR A 704 34.25 -20.91 2.62
C THR A 704 32.76 -20.67 2.83
N TYR A 705 31.93 -21.10 1.89
CA TYR A 705 30.48 -21.04 2.05
C TYR A 705 29.87 -22.44 1.93
N ARG A 706 28.82 -22.70 2.68
CA ARG A 706 28.09 -23.97 2.66
C ARG A 706 26.60 -23.76 2.89
N ASN A 707 25.77 -24.38 2.07
CA ASN A 707 24.33 -24.45 2.26
C ASN A 707 23.98 -25.64 3.17
N ARG A 708 23.50 -25.36 4.37
CA ARG A 708 22.99 -26.33 5.34
C ARG A 708 21.46 -26.44 5.33
N GLY A 709 20.81 -25.65 4.48
CA GLY A 709 19.37 -25.54 4.41
C GLY A 709 18.70 -26.69 3.69
N THR A 710 17.39 -26.61 3.58
CA THR A 710 16.52 -27.59 2.91
C THR A 710 16.14 -27.19 1.48
N ALA A 711 16.57 -26.01 1.02
CA ALA A 711 16.40 -25.53 -0.35
C ALA A 711 17.73 -25.02 -0.95
N PRO A 712 17.91 -25.03 -2.28
CA PRO A 712 19.09 -24.45 -2.93
C PRO A 712 19.14 -22.93 -2.71
N GLY A 713 20.32 -22.39 -2.44
CA GLY A 713 20.56 -20.95 -2.42
C GLY A 713 20.83 -20.47 -3.84
N THR A 714 20.00 -19.59 -4.39
CA THR A 714 20.20 -19.05 -5.74
C THR A 714 20.63 -17.58 -5.67
N ASN A 715 21.49 -17.16 -6.61
CA ASN A 715 22.05 -15.80 -6.67
C ASN A 715 22.61 -15.29 -5.32
N VAL A 716 23.31 -16.17 -4.59
CA VAL A 716 23.83 -15.87 -3.25
C VAL A 716 24.90 -14.79 -3.36
N ARG A 717 24.62 -13.60 -2.83
CA ARG A 717 25.58 -12.50 -2.74
C ARG A 717 26.45 -12.68 -1.50
N VAL A 718 27.74 -12.92 -1.70
CA VAL A 718 28.74 -12.96 -0.63
C VAL A 718 29.54 -11.66 -0.68
N ALA A 719 29.47 -10.86 0.39
CA ALA A 719 30.17 -9.58 0.49
C ALA A 719 31.07 -9.57 1.73
N VAL A 720 32.35 -9.28 1.52
CA VAL A 720 33.35 -9.18 2.59
C VAL A 720 33.78 -7.71 2.71
N PRO A 721 33.46 -7.02 3.83
CA PRO A 721 33.92 -5.65 4.06
C PRO A 721 35.44 -5.58 4.11
N LEU A 722 36.01 -4.56 3.46
CA LEU A 722 37.42 -4.21 3.59
C LEU A 722 37.56 -3.03 4.55
N PRO A 723 38.21 -3.23 5.71
CA PRO A 723 38.55 -2.13 6.61
C PRO A 723 39.44 -1.08 5.95
N GLN A 724 39.43 0.14 6.50
CA GLN A 724 40.36 1.19 6.09
C GLN A 724 41.82 0.74 6.30
N GLY A 725 42.70 1.03 5.34
CA GLY A 725 44.09 0.56 5.34
C GLY A 725 44.29 -0.80 4.66
N MET A 726 43.28 -1.32 3.95
CA MET A 726 43.42 -2.49 3.07
C MET A 726 43.01 -2.15 1.64
N THR A 727 43.84 -2.56 0.68
CA THR A 727 43.59 -2.39 -0.76
C THR A 727 43.45 -3.75 -1.43
N LEU A 728 42.36 -3.98 -2.17
CA LEU A 728 42.18 -5.22 -2.93
C LEU A 728 43.23 -5.33 -4.05
N VAL A 729 44.02 -6.40 -4.04
CA VAL A 729 45.01 -6.72 -5.07
C VAL A 729 44.42 -7.64 -6.14
N GLY A 730 43.60 -8.61 -5.73
CA GLY A 730 42.98 -9.55 -6.66
C GLY A 730 42.08 -10.57 -5.96
N SER A 731 41.36 -11.37 -6.74
CA SER A 731 40.40 -12.35 -6.23
C SER A 731 40.19 -13.50 -7.22
N ASN A 732 39.85 -14.67 -6.70
CA ASN A 732 39.47 -15.84 -7.48
C ASN A 732 38.23 -16.53 -6.86
N PRO A 733 37.08 -16.63 -7.54
CA PRO A 733 36.75 -15.99 -8.82
C PRO A 733 36.88 -14.46 -8.77
N THR A 734 36.85 -13.79 -9.93
CA THR A 734 36.89 -12.32 -9.98
C THR A 734 35.72 -11.72 -9.21
N ALA A 735 36.02 -10.89 -8.21
CA ALA A 735 35.07 -10.16 -7.40
C ALA A 735 34.84 -8.74 -7.93
N ARG A 736 33.75 -8.12 -7.51
CA ARG A 736 33.51 -6.69 -7.68
C ARG A 736 33.88 -5.96 -6.40
N LEU A 737 34.48 -4.78 -6.53
CA LEU A 737 34.67 -3.87 -5.39
C LEU A 737 33.54 -2.84 -5.41
N GLU A 738 32.65 -2.91 -4.42
CA GLU A 738 31.46 -2.07 -4.33
C GLU A 738 31.36 -1.52 -2.91
N ASN A 739 31.34 -0.19 -2.75
CA ASN A 739 31.20 0.47 -1.44
C ASN A 739 32.18 -0.04 -0.36
N GLY A 740 33.44 -0.31 -0.75
CA GLY A 740 34.46 -0.83 0.17
C GLY A 740 34.30 -2.32 0.52
N GLN A 741 33.54 -3.09 -0.26
CA GLN A 741 33.33 -4.52 -0.04
C GLN A 741 33.80 -5.34 -1.25
N VAL A 742 34.40 -6.50 -1.01
CA VAL A 742 34.69 -7.52 -2.03
C VAL A 742 33.46 -8.40 -2.21
N VAL A 743 32.87 -8.40 -3.40
CA VAL A 743 31.55 -8.98 -3.65
C VAL A 743 31.63 -10.07 -4.73
N TRP A 744 31.04 -11.22 -4.42
CA TRP A 744 30.74 -12.29 -5.37
C TRP A 744 29.24 -12.56 -5.40
N VAL A 745 28.76 -13.02 -6.56
CA VAL A 745 27.42 -13.60 -6.70
C VAL A 745 27.60 -15.04 -7.12
N VAL A 746 27.19 -15.97 -6.25
CA VAL A 746 27.22 -17.41 -6.53
C VAL A 746 25.86 -17.80 -7.09
N PRO A 747 25.76 -18.20 -8.39
CA PRO A 747 24.46 -18.38 -9.05
C PRO A 747 23.60 -19.46 -8.39
N ASN A 748 24.22 -20.53 -7.90
CA ASN A 748 23.52 -21.63 -7.25
C ASN A 748 24.43 -22.32 -6.23
N VAL A 749 23.90 -22.56 -5.04
CA VAL A 749 24.48 -23.37 -3.97
C VAL A 749 23.46 -24.46 -3.63
N PRO A 750 23.58 -25.66 -4.22
CA PRO A 750 22.67 -26.78 -3.95
C PRO A 750 22.57 -27.09 -2.45
N VAL A 751 21.52 -27.80 -2.04
CA VAL A 751 21.40 -28.32 -0.66
C VAL A 751 22.62 -29.18 -0.31
N GLY A 752 23.25 -28.90 0.83
CA GLY A 752 24.50 -29.54 1.25
C GLY A 752 25.75 -29.08 0.48
N GLY A 753 25.58 -28.28 -0.58
CA GLY A 753 26.65 -27.77 -1.42
C GLY A 753 27.55 -26.78 -0.68
N GLN A 754 28.82 -26.74 -1.10
CA GLN A 754 29.82 -25.84 -0.55
C GLN A 754 30.76 -25.34 -1.64
N GLY A 755 31.45 -24.24 -1.37
CA GLY A 755 32.48 -23.71 -2.26
C GLY A 755 33.41 -22.75 -1.53
N THR A 756 34.43 -22.28 -2.25
CA THR A 756 35.41 -21.34 -1.74
C THR A 756 35.57 -20.14 -2.68
N LEU A 757 35.81 -18.98 -2.10
CA LEU A 757 36.16 -17.73 -2.79
C LEU A 757 37.45 -17.22 -2.14
N GLN A 758 38.36 -16.66 -2.92
CA GLN A 758 39.63 -16.15 -2.42
C GLN A 758 39.81 -14.70 -2.83
N PHE A 759 40.39 -13.89 -1.96
CA PHE A 759 40.82 -12.54 -2.29
C PHE A 759 42.13 -12.20 -1.59
N THR A 760 42.95 -11.38 -2.24
CA THR A 760 44.23 -10.92 -1.72
C THR A 760 44.15 -9.42 -1.53
N VAL A 761 44.51 -8.94 -0.35
CA VAL A 761 44.60 -7.52 -0.03
C VAL A 761 46.03 -7.15 0.32
N ARG A 762 46.40 -5.90 0.06
CA ARG A 762 47.61 -5.27 0.59
C ARG A 762 47.23 -4.44 1.81
N VAL A 763 47.97 -4.60 2.89
CA VAL A 763 47.86 -3.75 4.09
C VAL A 763 48.69 -2.48 3.83
N GLU A 764 48.10 -1.30 4.01
CA GLU A 764 48.76 -0.01 3.79
C GLU A 764 49.56 0.48 5.00
#